data_AF-A0A359FW52-F1
#
_entry.id   AF-A0A359FW52-F1
#
_cell.length_a   1.000
_cell.length_b   1.000
_cell.length_c   1.000
_cell.angle_alpha   90.00
_cell.angle_beta   90.00
_cell.angle_gamma   90.00
#
_symmetry.space_group_name_H-M   'P 1'
#
loop_
_entity.id
_entity.type
_entity.pdbx_description
1 polymer ?
#
loop_
_entity_poly.entity_id
_entity_poly.type
_entity_poly.pdbx_seq_one_letter_code
_entity_poly.pdbx_strand_id
1 'polypeptide(L)'
;SEAIFMRMNIASDNLQTDDNIDVTFYHIKLEPFYQTKSIAGEVRVRFNPQRNNLTEIKLNLRSNFTVSSVKIGATITNHSHTNNILTIPLNGNYNKGDTTEVTISYSGIPQKPAGTEKGFRFDSYTYNGHEIPAISALSTPYLAHYWYPCKDGPSDKADSIKVDITVPNQYNGYQLMAVSNGLLLETETIEDNRRIFKWAHNYPIVPYYVMVAVSNYQEISQTYTNIENGHSFPLKYYTAPFLVSDVTTAVSIMPGALDAFIHYFGDYPFKDELYGMTQIGYPGAAIETQTNAIMGGLTSEWRETMVHELSHMWFANSITNETWQHIWLNEGFATYAEALYYRYTGNSSHNDEAAYLAHLKSKSSRFESTRTLYREDDSDFTSLFQYFYYHKGAWLLHMLRGYINNDPLFFDILKSYAQDAQFKYGHSDSETFRDYIEGKTDMDFETFFDQWLYDISYPNYQYNFLQAEGLTGVTLRQTQGSNPSKPDVFEMFMEIKFNFNDGTNRIERVFNNKQTQTFYFEFEAGKTVSSVNLDPNEWILREAITRNTNLTVDPPPFRRWKGTVSDDWNHSANWDFGVPNAQTDAIIRAGAPRYPKINGNVSVKSLTIEPGALIEHLGGTFTIGGQFHLKSTHDYNSSFISTGGSLVVAPDSVKIYQPISNPAYNYAMSSPVSGPLATKTNSGITGNTYTYDNPLNTFKLMSDDEQFEPGKGFVFKNSAPVVFSGDINRGTYTLTLIRSAKGKGWNLVGNPYTAAIDWTLLTNKVNVDDSFWLFRNDLGLYGVYNNPSGTSVNLPADPHIIPTRHAIWVRVNIEKTAGSITFSPSALRPHTHTYLKSSGAAKYPYIKLAVDFNNNNNRDELAIALIPEDKYDEASYKGSSKYFSYNSLYCEVYSLSNGESLAINNLPLLQTISVPLGISNLSKGEAVFSISDAQLPDYTTVVLLDNHNYELTELSSGDNYSVLLENTGKQNGRFELIISQSSSTATDDIKLDKTNNNKMPLLVYTEQDKIIVLISGLNKAHYSLYDLSGRMLDEGELLNNGRNTISAPGKGVFLLKLGRETGSSTYKVSF
;
A
#
# COMPACT_ATOMS: atom_id res chain seq x y z
N SER A 1 31.88 -13.84 -9.83
CA SER A 1 33.22 -14.34 -10.22
C SER A 1 33.77 -13.44 -11.31
N GLU A 2 35.09 -13.26 -11.43
CA GLU A 2 35.67 -12.47 -12.52
C GLU A 2 35.36 -13.14 -13.87
N ALA A 3 34.36 -12.63 -14.58
CA ALA A 3 34.06 -13.06 -15.94
C ALA A 3 35.19 -12.59 -16.85
N ILE A 4 35.73 -13.53 -17.62
CA ILE A 4 36.74 -13.26 -18.63
C ILE A 4 36.03 -12.51 -19.78
N PHE A 5 36.00 -11.18 -19.70
CA PHE A 5 35.58 -10.35 -20.82
C PHE A 5 36.50 -10.65 -22.02
N MET A 6 35.97 -11.41 -22.98
CA MET A 6 36.64 -11.59 -24.26
C MET A 6 36.87 -10.22 -24.89
N ARG A 7 38.06 -10.02 -25.45
CA ARG A 7 38.39 -8.78 -26.17
C ARG A 7 37.45 -8.64 -27.37
N MET A 8 36.55 -7.67 -27.28
CA MET A 8 35.52 -7.40 -28.28
C MET A 8 36.14 -6.81 -29.55
N ASN A 9 35.66 -7.23 -30.72
CA ASN A 9 35.97 -6.59 -31.99
C ASN A 9 34.90 -5.51 -32.27
N ILE A 10 35.20 -4.27 -31.93
CA ILE A 10 34.42 -3.10 -32.37
C ILE A 10 34.51 -2.99 -33.91
N ALA A 11 33.53 -2.34 -34.54
CA ALA A 11 33.49 -1.98 -35.96
C ALA A 11 34.81 -1.36 -36.49
N SER A 12 35.75 -2.21 -36.93
CA SER A 12 37.14 -1.79 -37.20
C SER A 12 37.37 -1.04 -38.52
N ASP A 13 36.33 -0.91 -39.37
CA ASP A 13 36.47 -0.42 -40.75
C ASP A 13 35.89 0.99 -41.01
N ASN A 14 34.98 1.53 -40.18
CA ASN A 14 34.18 2.70 -40.63
C ASN A 14 34.08 3.93 -39.72
N LEU A 15 34.30 3.88 -38.40
CA LEU A 15 34.15 5.07 -37.54
C LEU A 15 35.32 5.27 -36.55
N GLN A 16 36.15 6.28 -36.79
CA GLN A 16 36.89 6.97 -35.72
C GLN A 16 36.05 8.17 -35.27
N THR A 17 35.23 8.00 -34.23
CA THR A 17 34.61 9.13 -33.55
C THR A 17 35.70 9.97 -32.88
N ASP A 18 35.57 11.30 -32.95
CA ASP A 18 36.50 12.19 -32.25
C ASP A 18 35.94 12.56 -30.88
N ASP A 19 36.28 11.74 -29.89
CA ASP A 19 35.84 11.90 -28.49
C ASP A 19 36.47 13.15 -27.83
N ASN A 20 37.36 13.87 -28.53
CA ASN A 20 37.95 15.13 -28.06
C ASN A 20 37.08 16.35 -28.40
N ILE A 21 35.94 16.16 -29.09
CA ILE A 21 34.97 17.21 -29.41
C ILE A 21 33.53 16.78 -29.10
N ASP A 22 32.69 17.76 -28.89
CA ASP A 22 31.24 17.70 -28.69
C ASP A 22 30.61 18.63 -29.73
N VAL A 23 29.85 18.09 -30.69
CA VAL A 23 29.37 18.87 -31.85
C VAL A 23 28.04 19.52 -31.51
N THR A 24 28.01 20.83 -31.34
CA THR A 24 26.77 21.59 -31.01
C THR A 24 25.86 21.87 -32.21
N PHE A 25 26.40 21.97 -33.43
CA PHE A 25 25.61 22.44 -34.58
C PHE A 25 26.19 22.04 -35.94
N TYR A 26 25.31 21.58 -36.84
CA TYR A 26 25.59 21.42 -38.27
C TYR A 26 24.78 22.40 -39.12
N HIS A 27 25.42 23.10 -40.06
CA HIS A 27 24.73 23.72 -41.21
C HIS A 27 25.16 23.01 -42.49
N ILE A 28 24.28 22.20 -43.05
CA ILE A 28 24.52 21.37 -44.22
C ILE A 28 23.86 22.06 -45.42
N LYS A 29 24.66 22.53 -46.37
CA LYS A 29 24.18 22.95 -47.68
C LYS A 29 24.46 21.84 -48.67
N LEU A 30 23.45 21.43 -49.45
CA LEU A 30 23.54 20.31 -50.37
C LEU A 30 22.87 20.63 -51.71
N GLU A 31 23.56 20.34 -52.81
CA GLU A 31 23.01 20.38 -54.17
C GLU A 31 23.19 18.98 -54.82
N PRO A 32 22.11 18.16 -54.89
CA PRO A 32 22.15 16.87 -55.57
C PRO A 32 21.84 17.00 -57.07
N PHE A 33 22.72 16.45 -57.90
CA PHE A 33 22.64 16.48 -59.36
C PHE A 33 22.17 15.11 -59.89
N TYR A 34 20.90 15.02 -60.26
CA TYR A 34 20.28 13.75 -60.64
C TYR A 34 20.94 13.07 -61.86
N GLN A 35 21.22 13.82 -62.92
CA GLN A 35 21.75 13.26 -64.18
C GLN A 35 23.17 12.69 -64.03
N THR A 36 24.00 13.27 -63.16
CA THR A 36 25.38 12.83 -62.89
C THR A 36 25.49 11.93 -61.65
N LYS A 37 24.39 11.75 -60.91
CA LYS A 37 24.30 11.03 -59.63
C LYS A 37 25.38 11.48 -58.62
N SER A 38 25.64 12.79 -58.59
CA SER A 38 26.66 13.42 -57.75
C SER A 38 26.06 14.47 -56.83
N ILE A 39 26.79 14.85 -55.79
CA ILE A 39 26.43 15.95 -54.90
C ILE A 39 27.58 16.97 -54.84
N ALA A 40 27.23 18.23 -54.61
CA ALA A 40 28.14 19.23 -54.05
C ALA A 40 27.58 19.68 -52.70
N GLY A 41 28.46 19.97 -51.74
CA GLY A 41 28.04 20.40 -50.41
C GLY A 41 29.02 21.32 -49.70
N GLU A 42 28.47 22.07 -48.75
CA GLU A 42 29.21 22.86 -47.77
C GLU A 42 28.64 22.54 -46.39
N VAL A 43 29.44 21.93 -45.51
CA VAL A 43 29.03 21.68 -44.11
C VAL A 43 29.81 22.58 -43.19
N ARG A 44 29.10 23.34 -42.36
CA ARG A 44 29.66 23.99 -41.18
C ARG A 44 29.43 23.10 -39.97
N VAL A 45 30.49 22.78 -39.23
CA VAL A 45 30.45 22.02 -37.97
C VAL A 45 30.94 22.95 -36.86
N ARG A 46 30.09 23.21 -35.86
CA ARG A 46 30.46 23.93 -34.63
C ARG A 46 30.53 22.97 -33.46
N PHE A 47 31.60 23.07 -32.67
CA PHE A 47 31.87 22.13 -31.59
C PHE A 47 32.59 22.79 -30.41
N ASN A 48 32.51 22.13 -29.26
CA ASN A 48 33.24 22.43 -28.03
C ASN A 48 34.37 21.41 -27.82
N PRO A 49 35.58 21.80 -27.40
CA PRO A 49 36.64 20.87 -27.04
C PRO A 49 36.35 20.13 -25.73
N GLN A 50 36.43 18.79 -25.78
CA GLN A 50 36.37 17.91 -24.61
C GLN A 50 37.73 17.67 -23.94
N ARG A 51 38.76 18.45 -24.32
CA ARG A 51 40.06 18.52 -23.64
C ARG A 51 40.73 19.88 -23.81
N ASN A 52 41.76 20.14 -23.00
CA ASN A 52 42.63 21.31 -23.15
C ASN A 52 43.70 21.10 -24.22
N ASN A 53 44.14 22.19 -24.86
CA ASN A 53 45.10 22.20 -25.96
C ASN A 53 44.71 21.28 -27.14
N LEU A 54 43.45 21.32 -27.57
CA LEU A 54 43.01 20.72 -28.82
C LEU A 54 43.58 21.51 -30.01
N THR A 55 44.31 20.82 -30.90
CA THR A 55 45.00 21.41 -32.07
C THR A 55 44.60 20.77 -33.40
N GLU A 56 43.76 19.74 -33.39
CA GLU A 56 43.33 18.96 -34.54
C GLU A 56 41.98 18.33 -34.22
N ILE A 57 41.11 18.16 -35.23
CA ILE A 57 39.89 17.36 -35.15
C ILE A 57 39.82 16.33 -36.28
N LYS A 58 38.98 15.32 -36.11
CA LYS A 58 38.63 14.31 -37.12
C LYS A 58 37.13 14.25 -37.36
N LEU A 59 36.75 14.07 -38.64
CA LEU A 59 35.39 13.79 -39.07
C LEU A 59 35.39 12.63 -40.07
N ASN A 60 34.30 11.86 -40.13
CA ASN A 60 34.10 10.79 -41.08
C ASN A 60 33.58 11.37 -42.40
N LEU A 61 34.18 10.99 -43.53
CA LEU A 61 33.71 11.28 -44.88
C LEU A 61 34.31 10.26 -45.86
N ARG A 62 33.52 9.59 -46.70
CA ARG A 62 34.04 8.59 -47.64
C ARG A 62 35.11 9.16 -48.60
N SER A 63 36.19 8.40 -48.82
CA SER A 63 37.41 8.85 -49.53
C SER A 63 37.22 9.17 -51.03
N ASN A 64 36.04 8.89 -51.60
CA ASN A 64 35.66 9.23 -52.98
C ASN A 64 35.18 10.69 -53.15
N PHE A 65 34.92 11.41 -52.04
CA PHE A 65 34.62 12.83 -52.10
C PHE A 65 35.90 13.65 -52.20
N THR A 66 35.90 14.65 -53.06
CA THR A 66 36.97 15.64 -53.12
C THR A 66 36.63 16.79 -52.17
N VAL A 67 37.41 16.96 -51.10
CA VAL A 67 37.33 18.15 -50.25
C VAL A 67 38.10 19.29 -50.93
N SER A 68 37.38 20.33 -51.35
CA SER A 68 37.94 21.45 -52.12
C SER A 68 38.43 22.60 -51.24
N SER A 69 37.89 22.73 -50.02
CA SER A 69 38.30 23.74 -49.04
C SER A 69 37.90 23.34 -47.63
N VAL A 70 38.76 23.62 -46.66
CA VAL A 70 38.40 23.65 -45.24
C VAL A 70 38.77 25.03 -44.70
N LYS A 71 37.85 25.65 -43.96
CA LYS A 71 38.00 27.00 -43.39
C LYS A 71 37.71 27.01 -41.90
N ILE A 72 38.45 27.82 -41.15
CA ILE A 72 38.19 28.14 -39.73
C ILE A 72 37.89 29.64 -39.68
N GLY A 73 36.63 29.98 -39.44
CA GLY A 73 36.13 31.33 -39.74
C GLY A 73 36.37 31.71 -41.20
N ALA A 74 37.09 32.81 -41.45
CA ALA A 74 37.46 33.26 -42.80
C ALA A 74 38.76 32.64 -43.34
N THR A 75 39.53 31.90 -42.52
CA THR A 75 40.88 31.44 -42.86
C THR A 75 40.85 30.04 -43.46
N ILE A 76 41.43 29.85 -44.64
CA ILE A 76 41.63 28.51 -45.22
C ILE A 76 42.71 27.77 -44.43
N THR A 77 42.45 26.51 -44.06
CA THR A 77 43.43 25.63 -43.40
C THR A 77 43.76 24.43 -44.29
N ASN A 78 44.91 23.81 -44.02
CA ASN A 78 45.27 22.53 -44.61
C ASN A 78 44.37 21.42 -44.04
N HIS A 79 44.21 20.32 -44.76
CA HIS A 79 43.50 19.13 -44.29
C HIS A 79 44.13 17.89 -44.92
N SER A 80 43.86 16.72 -44.34
CA SER A 80 44.16 15.41 -44.94
C SER A 80 42.88 14.61 -45.02
N HIS A 81 42.63 13.95 -46.15
CA HIS A 81 41.47 13.07 -46.33
C HIS A 81 41.94 11.70 -46.81
N THR A 82 41.96 10.74 -45.90
CA THR A 82 42.55 9.41 -46.12
C THR A 82 41.80 8.37 -45.29
N ASN A 83 41.59 7.17 -45.83
CA ASN A 83 40.93 6.04 -45.14
C ASN A 83 39.57 6.43 -44.51
N ASN A 84 38.78 7.20 -45.25
CA ASN A 84 37.46 7.73 -44.88
C ASN A 84 37.44 8.71 -43.69
N ILE A 85 38.60 9.20 -43.25
CA ILE A 85 38.75 10.20 -42.19
C ILE A 85 39.27 11.51 -42.81
N LEU A 86 38.57 12.60 -42.51
CA LEU A 86 38.98 13.98 -42.76
C LEU A 86 39.60 14.55 -41.48
N THR A 87 40.91 14.75 -41.51
CA THR A 87 41.71 15.31 -40.42
C THR A 87 41.97 16.79 -40.67
N ILE A 88 41.62 17.64 -39.70
CA ILE A 88 41.66 19.11 -39.81
C ILE A 88 42.51 19.69 -38.68
N PRO A 89 43.75 20.12 -38.95
CA PRO A 89 44.54 20.96 -38.05
C PRO A 89 43.83 22.29 -37.77
N LEU A 90 43.71 22.63 -36.49
CA LEU A 90 43.15 23.88 -36.01
C LEU A 90 44.19 25.01 -36.10
N ASN A 91 43.73 26.26 -36.19
CA ASN A 91 44.59 27.45 -36.31
C ASN A 91 45.11 27.98 -34.96
N GLY A 92 44.97 27.20 -33.88
CA GLY A 92 45.38 27.54 -32.52
C GLY A 92 45.09 26.40 -31.54
N ASN A 93 45.39 26.63 -30.26
CA ASN A 93 45.09 25.71 -29.18
C ASN A 93 43.73 26.08 -28.56
N TYR A 94 42.77 25.17 -28.64
CA TYR A 94 41.45 25.33 -28.03
C TYR A 94 41.34 24.52 -26.73
N ASN A 95 40.55 25.00 -25.76
CA ASN A 95 40.43 24.42 -24.42
C ASN A 95 38.98 24.10 -24.04
N LYS A 96 38.80 23.36 -22.94
CA LYS A 96 37.45 23.14 -22.38
C LYS A 96 36.79 24.49 -22.07
N GLY A 97 35.59 24.69 -22.62
CA GLY A 97 34.83 25.94 -22.49
C GLY A 97 35.02 26.93 -23.65
N ASP A 98 35.93 26.66 -24.59
CA ASP A 98 35.94 27.36 -25.88
C ASP A 98 34.88 26.76 -26.83
N THR A 99 34.44 27.54 -27.82
CA THR A 99 33.62 27.06 -28.94
C THR A 99 34.26 27.51 -30.24
N THR A 100 34.29 26.64 -31.26
CA THR A 100 34.83 26.97 -32.58
C THR A 100 34.03 26.29 -33.70
N GLU A 101 34.24 26.71 -34.95
CA GLU A 101 33.58 26.12 -36.10
C GLU A 101 34.49 25.99 -37.33
N VAL A 102 34.33 24.87 -38.05
CA VAL A 102 34.95 24.61 -39.35
C VAL A 102 33.90 24.62 -40.45
N THR A 103 34.26 25.07 -41.65
CA THR A 103 33.41 24.98 -42.85
C THR A 103 34.15 24.18 -43.91
N ILE A 104 33.51 23.12 -44.42
CA ILE A 104 34.10 22.10 -45.29
C ILE A 104 33.31 22.09 -46.61
N SER A 105 33.95 22.45 -47.70
CA SER A 105 33.39 22.38 -49.06
C SER A 105 33.87 21.11 -49.75
N TYR A 106 32.95 20.32 -50.33
CA TYR A 106 33.25 19.03 -50.94
C TYR A 106 32.31 18.70 -52.10
N SER A 107 32.72 17.78 -52.99
CA SER A 107 31.85 17.25 -54.04
C SER A 107 32.27 15.84 -54.47
N GLY A 108 31.35 15.09 -55.07
CA GLY A 108 31.60 13.72 -55.55
C GLY A 108 30.33 12.92 -55.79
N ILE A 109 30.51 11.65 -56.18
CA ILE A 109 29.42 10.67 -56.32
C ILE A 109 29.34 9.89 -55.01
N PRO A 110 28.22 9.93 -54.25
CA PRO A 110 28.03 9.10 -53.08
C PRO A 110 28.22 7.61 -53.39
N GLN A 111 29.00 6.91 -52.56
CA GLN A 111 29.13 5.46 -52.69
C GLN A 111 27.87 4.79 -52.14
N LYS A 112 27.42 3.71 -52.80
CA LYS A 112 26.49 2.78 -52.19
C LYS A 112 27.23 1.98 -51.10
N PRO A 113 26.75 1.94 -49.84
CA PRO A 113 27.32 1.09 -48.81
C PRO A 113 27.26 -0.40 -49.18
N ALA A 114 28.26 -1.17 -48.74
CA ALA A 114 28.27 -2.61 -48.98
C ALA A 114 27.19 -3.33 -48.13
N GLY A 115 26.62 -4.42 -48.67
CA GLY A 115 25.69 -5.28 -47.94
C GLY A 115 24.29 -4.70 -47.65
N THR A 116 23.99 -3.47 -48.11
CA THR A 116 22.67 -2.85 -47.90
C THR A 116 22.19 -2.03 -49.11
N GLU A 117 20.89 -1.75 -49.15
CA GLU A 117 20.27 -0.80 -50.07
C GLU A 117 20.11 0.61 -49.46
N LYS A 118 20.49 0.83 -48.19
CA LYS A 118 20.51 2.15 -47.54
C LYS A 118 21.63 3.06 -48.11
N GLY A 119 21.79 4.26 -47.57
CA GLY A 119 22.73 5.29 -48.03
C GLY A 119 22.06 6.41 -48.86
N PHE A 120 22.85 7.21 -49.57
CA PHE A 120 22.36 8.29 -50.42
C PHE A 120 22.01 7.77 -51.82
N ARG A 121 20.74 7.90 -52.22
CA ARG A 121 20.16 7.25 -53.40
C ARG A 121 19.65 8.25 -54.43
N PHE A 122 19.85 7.91 -55.71
CA PHE A 122 19.31 8.61 -56.87
C PHE A 122 18.37 7.66 -57.64
N ASP A 123 17.18 7.43 -57.08
CA ASP A 123 16.11 6.64 -57.67
C ASP A 123 15.16 7.52 -58.52
N SER A 124 14.21 6.91 -59.22
CA SER A 124 13.16 7.60 -59.97
C SER A 124 11.89 6.76 -60.08
N TYR A 125 10.78 7.41 -60.46
CA TYR A 125 9.55 6.74 -60.86
C TYR A 125 8.93 7.42 -62.08
N THR A 126 8.03 6.71 -62.76
CA THR A 126 7.28 7.24 -63.91
C THR A 126 5.97 7.86 -63.47
N TYR A 127 5.73 9.13 -63.81
CA TYR A 127 4.46 9.82 -63.62
C TYR A 127 3.98 10.41 -64.95
N ASN A 128 2.76 10.05 -65.38
CA ASN A 128 2.17 10.43 -66.68
C ASN A 128 3.11 10.23 -67.89
N GLY A 129 3.95 9.20 -67.86
CA GLY A 129 4.92 8.89 -68.92
C GLY A 129 6.27 9.61 -68.83
N HIS A 130 6.48 10.46 -67.82
CA HIS A 130 7.73 11.16 -67.55
C HIS A 130 8.48 10.56 -66.37
N GLU A 131 9.81 10.47 -66.46
CA GLU A 131 10.67 10.12 -65.34
C GLU A 131 10.78 11.28 -64.34
N ILE A 132 10.53 11.01 -63.07
CA ILE A 132 10.62 11.94 -61.93
C ILE A 132 11.73 11.47 -60.98
N PRO A 133 12.70 12.33 -60.60
CA PRO A 133 13.67 12.02 -59.55
C PRO A 133 13.01 11.71 -58.21
N ALA A 134 13.55 10.72 -57.51
CA ALA A 134 13.22 10.37 -56.13
C ALA A 134 14.53 10.18 -55.35
N ILE A 135 15.18 11.30 -55.03
CA ILE A 135 16.47 11.31 -54.33
C ILE A 135 16.19 11.19 -52.83
N SER A 136 16.96 10.36 -52.11
CA SER A 136 16.78 10.18 -50.66
C SER A 136 18.10 9.84 -49.95
N ALA A 137 18.20 10.16 -48.66
CA ALA A 137 19.33 9.77 -47.79
C ALA A 137 18.84 8.89 -46.64
N LEU A 138 19.19 7.60 -46.66
CA LEU A 138 18.88 6.64 -45.59
C LEU A 138 20.16 6.39 -44.77
N SER A 139 20.37 7.20 -43.72
CA SER A 139 21.67 7.26 -43.04
C SER A 139 21.82 6.29 -41.83
N THR A 140 20.73 5.83 -41.20
CA THR A 140 20.77 4.88 -40.06
C THR A 140 21.37 3.52 -40.49
N PRO A 141 22.37 2.95 -39.78
CA PRO A 141 22.87 3.31 -38.44
C PRO A 141 24.16 4.13 -38.41
N TYR A 142 24.94 4.12 -39.50
CA TYR A 142 26.33 4.58 -39.56
C TYR A 142 26.70 5.09 -40.97
N LEU A 143 25.73 5.65 -41.70
CA LEU A 143 25.82 5.93 -43.14
C LEU A 143 25.71 7.43 -43.46
N ALA A 144 25.76 8.32 -42.47
CA ALA A 144 25.76 9.77 -42.69
C ALA A 144 27.03 10.21 -43.44
N HIS A 145 28.18 9.65 -43.07
CA HIS A 145 29.48 9.94 -43.68
C HIS A 145 29.60 9.51 -45.16
N TYR A 146 28.62 8.77 -45.70
CA TYR A 146 28.51 8.44 -47.12
C TYR A 146 28.01 9.60 -47.99
N TRP A 147 27.55 10.70 -47.40
CA TRP A 147 27.14 11.89 -48.15
C TRP A 147 27.54 13.24 -47.54
N TYR A 148 27.93 13.33 -46.26
CA TYR A 148 28.46 14.58 -45.70
C TYR A 148 29.47 14.36 -44.56
N PRO A 149 30.42 15.29 -44.33
CA PRO A 149 31.40 15.17 -43.24
C PRO A 149 30.74 15.38 -41.86
N CYS A 150 30.87 14.39 -40.98
CA CYS A 150 30.27 14.39 -39.64
C CYS A 150 31.03 13.48 -38.66
N LYS A 151 30.74 13.60 -37.36
CA LYS A 151 31.15 12.63 -36.32
C LYS A 151 30.05 11.56 -36.23
N ASP A 152 30.06 10.64 -37.18
CA ASP A 152 28.96 9.68 -37.41
C ASP A 152 28.94 8.57 -36.34
N GLY A 153 27.76 8.05 -36.01
CA GLY A 153 27.51 7.18 -34.84
C GLY A 153 26.53 7.76 -33.81
N PRO A 154 26.12 6.97 -32.79
CA PRO A 154 25.12 7.38 -31.81
C PRO A 154 25.65 8.35 -30.73
N SER A 155 26.94 8.26 -30.40
CA SER A 155 27.56 8.87 -29.21
C SER A 155 27.63 10.41 -29.15
N ASP A 156 27.13 11.14 -30.15
CA ASP A 156 27.17 12.60 -30.20
C ASP A 156 25.92 13.15 -30.90
N LYS A 157 25.24 14.09 -30.24
CA LYS A 157 24.01 14.75 -30.71
C LYS A 157 24.26 16.24 -30.86
N ALA A 158 24.08 16.74 -32.07
CA ALA A 158 24.12 18.18 -32.29
C ALA A 158 22.84 18.85 -31.78
N ASP A 159 22.98 19.82 -30.86
CA ASP A 159 21.90 20.61 -30.27
C ASP A 159 20.87 21.12 -31.29
N SER A 160 21.36 21.42 -32.51
CA SER A 160 20.52 21.88 -33.62
C SER A 160 21.19 21.63 -34.97
N ILE A 161 20.40 21.64 -36.03
CA ILE A 161 20.87 21.59 -37.43
C ILE A 161 20.12 22.57 -38.33
N LYS A 162 20.78 22.94 -39.43
CA LYS A 162 20.15 23.55 -40.61
C LYS A 162 20.50 22.76 -41.86
N VAL A 163 19.52 22.58 -42.74
CA VAL A 163 19.71 21.87 -44.00
C VAL A 163 19.16 22.72 -45.15
N ASP A 164 20.05 23.26 -45.97
CA ASP A 164 19.71 24.04 -47.17
C ASP A 164 19.86 23.13 -48.39
N ILE A 165 18.74 22.73 -49.00
CA ILE A 165 18.75 21.83 -50.17
C ILE A 165 18.47 22.63 -51.43
N THR A 166 19.45 22.68 -52.33
CA THR A 166 19.37 23.37 -53.63
C THR A 166 19.00 22.36 -54.71
N VAL A 167 17.95 22.61 -55.49
CA VAL A 167 17.49 21.73 -56.58
C VAL A 167 17.06 22.55 -57.80
N PRO A 168 17.02 21.97 -59.02
CA PRO A 168 16.30 22.58 -60.14
C PRO A 168 14.85 22.88 -59.75
N ASN A 169 14.32 24.05 -60.11
CA ASN A 169 12.93 24.43 -59.82
C ASN A 169 11.94 23.42 -60.42
N GLN A 170 12.29 22.83 -61.57
CA GLN A 170 11.51 21.78 -62.22
C GLN A 170 12.40 20.72 -62.88
N TYR A 171 11.88 19.51 -63.02
CA TYR A 171 12.44 18.40 -63.79
C TYR A 171 11.36 17.79 -64.66
N ASN A 172 11.62 17.59 -65.96
CA ASN A 172 10.63 17.08 -66.95
C ASN A 172 9.25 17.77 -66.91
N GLY A 173 9.20 19.06 -66.57
CA GLY A 173 7.96 19.85 -66.48
C GLY A 173 7.23 19.76 -65.12
N TYR A 174 7.77 19.02 -64.15
CA TYR A 174 7.23 18.92 -62.79
C TYR A 174 8.08 19.73 -61.82
N GLN A 175 7.44 20.54 -60.98
CA GLN A 175 8.13 21.27 -59.91
C GLN A 175 8.73 20.29 -58.90
N LEU A 176 9.99 20.52 -58.50
CA LEU A 176 10.63 19.75 -57.42
C LEU A 176 10.41 20.42 -56.06
N MET A 177 10.34 19.58 -55.04
CA MET A 177 10.30 19.92 -53.62
C MET A 177 11.41 19.15 -52.90
N ALA A 178 12.14 19.84 -52.02
CA ALA A 178 13.14 19.22 -51.16
C ALA A 178 12.72 19.29 -49.69
N VAL A 179 12.82 18.16 -49.00
CA VAL A 179 12.30 17.92 -47.65
C VAL A 179 13.43 17.45 -46.72
N SER A 180 13.40 17.90 -45.46
CA SER A 180 14.37 17.55 -44.43
C SER A 180 13.71 17.51 -43.04
N ASN A 181 14.52 17.52 -41.97
CA ASN A 181 14.08 17.56 -40.57
C ASN A 181 13.59 18.96 -40.14
N GLY A 182 12.75 19.00 -39.12
CA GLY A 182 12.29 20.22 -38.45
C GLY A 182 11.39 21.09 -39.31
N LEU A 183 11.47 22.41 -39.12
CA LEU A 183 10.63 23.39 -39.79
C LEU A 183 11.27 23.92 -41.08
N LEU A 184 10.48 23.99 -42.15
CA LEU A 184 10.82 24.75 -43.36
C LEU A 184 10.73 26.25 -43.05
N LEU A 185 11.87 26.92 -42.95
CA LEU A 185 11.93 28.36 -42.65
C LEU A 185 11.66 29.22 -43.89
N GLU A 186 12.20 28.82 -45.03
CA GLU A 186 12.16 29.62 -46.26
C GLU A 186 12.25 28.71 -47.50
N THR A 187 11.62 29.15 -48.59
CA THR A 187 11.92 28.64 -49.92
C THR A 187 12.19 29.78 -50.88
N GLU A 188 13.40 29.79 -51.45
CA GLU A 188 13.91 30.86 -52.29
C GLU A 188 14.12 30.35 -53.72
N THR A 189 13.73 31.12 -54.73
CA THR A 189 14.10 30.84 -56.13
C THR A 189 15.32 31.68 -56.47
N ILE A 190 16.39 31.01 -56.88
CA ILE A 190 17.69 31.61 -57.18
C ILE A 190 17.96 31.61 -58.69
N GLU A 191 19.13 32.14 -59.09
CA GLU A 191 19.60 32.14 -60.47
C GLU A 191 19.65 30.71 -61.09
N ASP A 192 19.65 30.66 -62.43
CA ASP A 192 19.60 29.44 -63.24
C ASP A 192 18.35 28.55 -63.03
N ASN A 193 17.23 29.15 -62.60
CA ASN A 193 15.96 28.44 -62.37
C ASN A 193 16.10 27.27 -61.37
N ARG A 194 16.81 27.53 -60.27
CA ARG A 194 16.95 26.63 -59.12
C ARG A 194 16.15 27.16 -57.92
N ARG A 195 15.86 26.29 -56.95
CA ARG A 195 15.24 26.64 -55.66
C ARG A 195 16.05 26.09 -54.50
N ILE A 196 16.14 26.87 -53.43
CA ILE A 196 16.69 26.47 -52.14
C ILE A 196 15.54 26.29 -51.15
N PHE A 197 15.51 25.16 -50.46
CA PHE A 197 14.63 24.88 -49.32
C PHE A 197 15.48 24.91 -48.05
N LYS A 198 15.21 25.87 -47.15
CA LYS A 198 16.01 26.08 -45.93
C LYS A 198 15.26 25.53 -44.72
N TRP A 199 15.72 24.41 -44.20
CA TRP A 199 15.13 23.70 -43.06
C TRP A 199 15.95 23.95 -41.79
N ALA A 200 15.30 23.94 -40.62
CA ALA A 200 15.96 24.03 -39.33
C ALA A 200 15.28 23.14 -38.29
N HIS A 201 16.09 22.43 -37.51
CA HIS A 201 15.67 21.61 -36.38
C HIS A 201 16.49 22.01 -35.16
N ASN A 202 15.84 22.29 -34.04
CA ASN A 202 16.41 22.98 -32.88
C ASN A 202 16.40 22.11 -31.61
N TYR A 203 16.44 20.78 -31.78
CA TYR A 203 16.62 19.81 -30.70
C TYR A 203 17.82 18.90 -31.00
N PRO A 204 18.44 18.29 -29.96
CA PRO A 204 19.60 17.41 -30.14
C PRO A 204 19.33 16.23 -31.07
N ILE A 205 20.18 16.04 -32.09
CA ILE A 205 20.01 15.04 -33.15
C ILE A 205 21.36 14.37 -33.52
N VAL A 206 21.36 13.04 -33.67
CA VAL A 206 22.50 12.26 -34.16
C VAL A 206 22.65 12.39 -35.69
N PRO A 207 23.89 12.38 -36.24
CA PRO A 207 24.11 12.61 -37.68
C PRO A 207 23.33 11.68 -38.62
N TYR A 208 23.10 10.42 -38.25
CA TYR A 208 22.38 9.48 -39.10
C TYR A 208 20.85 9.66 -39.12
N TYR A 209 20.29 10.57 -38.31
CA TYR A 209 18.89 11.01 -38.44
C TYR A 209 18.70 12.27 -39.29
N VAL A 210 19.78 12.88 -39.78
CA VAL A 210 19.68 13.94 -40.79
C VAL A 210 19.18 13.34 -42.10
N MET A 211 18.02 13.83 -42.57
CA MET A 211 17.38 13.37 -43.79
C MET A 211 17.40 14.41 -44.91
N VAL A 212 17.43 13.89 -46.14
CA VAL A 212 17.23 14.65 -47.37
C VAL A 212 16.33 13.81 -48.26
N ALA A 213 15.27 14.41 -48.80
CA ALA A 213 14.43 13.80 -49.82
C ALA A 213 14.05 14.83 -50.90
N VAL A 214 14.08 14.45 -52.18
CA VAL A 214 13.72 15.31 -53.31
C VAL A 214 12.87 14.57 -54.34
N SER A 215 11.67 15.10 -54.61
CA SER A 215 10.78 14.62 -55.68
C SER A 215 9.74 15.70 -56.05
N ASN A 216 8.75 15.39 -56.90
CA ASN A 216 7.61 16.29 -57.20
C ASN A 216 6.48 16.21 -56.15
N TYR A 217 6.86 16.15 -54.86
CA TYR A 217 5.97 15.88 -53.74
C TYR A 217 4.73 16.78 -53.69
N GLN A 218 3.63 16.18 -53.24
CA GLN A 218 2.48 16.90 -52.68
C GLN A 218 2.55 16.83 -51.15
N GLU A 219 2.34 17.97 -50.50
CA GLU A 219 2.22 18.05 -49.03
C GLU A 219 0.76 17.84 -48.62
N ILE A 220 0.52 16.90 -47.71
CA ILE A 220 -0.72 16.76 -46.96
C ILE A 220 -0.42 17.29 -45.55
N SER A 221 -1.14 18.31 -45.11
CA SER A 221 -0.97 18.92 -43.78
C SER A 221 -2.20 18.70 -42.91
N GLN A 222 -1.97 18.32 -41.66
CA GLN A 222 -2.95 18.28 -40.57
C GLN A 222 -2.41 19.12 -39.39
N THR A 223 -3.27 19.41 -38.41
CA THR A 223 -2.84 19.98 -37.12
C THR A 223 -3.17 18.97 -36.04
N TYR A 224 -2.17 18.55 -35.27
CA TYR A 224 -2.42 17.86 -34.00
C TYR A 224 -2.67 18.91 -32.91
N THR A 225 -3.58 18.59 -31.99
CA THR A 225 -3.82 19.37 -30.78
C THR A 225 -3.93 18.39 -29.62
N ASN A 226 -3.02 18.51 -28.66
CA ASN A 226 -2.99 17.69 -27.46
C ASN A 226 -4.28 17.93 -26.65
N ILE A 227 -5.01 16.85 -26.37
CA ILE A 227 -6.33 16.89 -25.71
C ILE A 227 -6.27 17.30 -24.23
N GLU A 228 -5.12 17.15 -23.56
CA GLU A 228 -4.93 17.45 -22.14
C GLU A 228 -4.46 18.89 -21.91
N ASN A 229 -3.50 19.38 -22.71
CA ASN A 229 -2.85 20.69 -22.50
C ASN A 229 -3.12 21.73 -23.61
N GLY A 230 -3.80 21.35 -24.70
CA GLY A 230 -4.17 22.25 -25.79
C GLY A 230 -3.00 22.70 -26.68
N HIS A 231 -1.79 22.15 -26.50
CA HIS A 231 -0.66 22.47 -27.36
C HIS A 231 -0.87 21.90 -28.77
N SER A 232 -0.59 22.69 -29.81
CA SER A 232 -0.79 22.29 -31.20
C SER A 232 0.50 22.37 -32.03
N PHE A 233 0.70 21.41 -32.92
CA PHE A 233 1.78 21.41 -33.90
C PHE A 233 1.33 20.76 -35.23
N PRO A 234 1.92 21.14 -36.38
CA PRO A 234 1.56 20.55 -37.67
C PRO A 234 2.03 19.10 -37.80
N LEU A 235 1.21 18.29 -38.46
CA LEU A 235 1.59 16.98 -38.99
C LEU A 235 1.72 17.10 -40.52
N LYS A 236 2.86 16.71 -41.09
CA LYS A 236 3.16 16.91 -42.51
C LYS A 236 3.56 15.62 -43.23
N TYR A 237 2.86 15.30 -44.32
CA TYR A 237 3.11 14.08 -45.10
C TYR A 237 3.45 14.44 -46.54
N TYR A 238 4.56 13.92 -47.05
CA TYR A 238 5.07 14.20 -48.39
C TYR A 238 4.99 12.94 -49.25
N THR A 239 4.18 12.98 -50.31
CA THR A 239 3.89 11.80 -51.17
C THR A 239 3.87 12.14 -52.66
N ALA A 240 3.99 11.13 -53.51
CA ALA A 240 3.86 11.30 -54.96
C ALA A 240 2.42 11.75 -55.33
N PRO A 241 2.23 12.61 -56.35
CA PRO A 241 0.93 13.22 -56.66
C PRO A 241 -0.24 12.25 -56.88
N PHE A 242 0.04 11.02 -57.33
CA PHE A 242 -0.98 10.00 -57.60
C PHE A 242 -1.43 9.21 -56.35
N LEU A 243 -0.78 9.38 -55.20
CA LEU A 243 -1.09 8.67 -53.95
C LEU A 243 -1.83 9.53 -52.90
N VAL A 244 -2.04 10.83 -53.17
CA VAL A 244 -2.58 11.79 -52.20
C VAL A 244 -3.87 11.32 -51.51
N SER A 245 -4.80 10.71 -52.25
CA SER A 245 -6.07 10.18 -51.69
C SER A 245 -5.85 9.02 -50.72
N ASP A 246 -5.00 8.07 -51.08
CA ASP A 246 -4.73 6.88 -50.29
C ASP A 246 -3.92 7.22 -49.04
N VAL A 247 -2.94 8.12 -49.17
CA VAL A 247 -2.14 8.64 -48.05
C VAL A 247 -3.02 9.43 -47.08
N THR A 248 -3.88 10.34 -47.56
CA THR A 248 -4.82 11.09 -46.71
C THR A 248 -5.70 10.15 -45.88
N THR A 249 -6.13 9.04 -46.48
CA THR A 249 -6.90 8.00 -45.79
C THR A 249 -6.05 7.22 -44.79
N ALA A 250 -4.82 6.87 -45.14
CA ALA A 250 -3.92 6.09 -44.29
C ALA A 250 -3.52 6.87 -43.02
N VAL A 251 -3.02 8.09 -43.17
CA VAL A 251 -2.48 8.95 -42.09
C VAL A 251 -3.55 9.59 -41.21
N SER A 252 -4.83 9.34 -41.48
CA SER A 252 -5.95 9.77 -40.61
C SER A 252 -5.88 9.19 -39.19
N ILE A 253 -5.09 8.12 -38.98
CA ILE A 253 -4.89 7.51 -37.65
C ILE A 253 -3.86 8.24 -36.78
N MET A 254 -2.98 9.07 -37.37
CA MET A 254 -1.80 9.60 -36.68
C MET A 254 -2.12 10.48 -35.46
N PRO A 255 -3.17 11.32 -35.44
CA PRO A 255 -3.58 12.01 -34.22
C PRO A 255 -3.90 11.06 -33.05
N GLY A 256 -4.61 9.97 -33.30
CA GLY A 256 -4.92 8.96 -32.27
C GLY A 256 -3.71 8.14 -31.82
N ALA A 257 -2.71 7.97 -32.69
CA ALA A 257 -1.42 7.40 -32.31
C ALA A 257 -0.59 8.34 -31.43
N LEU A 258 -0.61 9.64 -31.72
CA LEU A 258 -0.04 10.68 -30.85
C LEU A 258 -0.74 10.72 -29.48
N ASP A 259 -2.07 10.66 -29.43
CA ASP A 259 -2.82 10.61 -28.18
C ASP A 259 -2.42 9.39 -27.32
N ALA A 260 -2.31 8.20 -27.95
CA ALA A 260 -1.86 6.99 -27.27
C ALA A 260 -0.44 7.14 -26.70
N PHE A 261 0.50 7.67 -27.48
CA PHE A 261 1.89 7.80 -27.03
C PHE A 261 2.10 8.92 -26.02
N ILE A 262 1.35 10.03 -26.11
CA ILE A 262 1.34 11.05 -25.06
C ILE A 262 0.75 10.48 -23.76
N HIS A 263 -0.28 9.63 -23.85
CA HIS A 263 -0.85 8.95 -22.70
C HIS A 263 0.16 8.03 -21.99
N TYR A 264 0.99 7.26 -22.70
CA TYR A 264 1.95 6.32 -22.09
C TYR A 264 3.36 6.89 -21.86
N PHE A 265 3.82 7.84 -22.67
CA PHE A 265 5.22 8.34 -22.69
C PHE A 265 5.33 9.85 -22.40
N GLY A 266 4.21 10.56 -22.24
CA GLY A 266 4.19 12.00 -21.99
C GLY A 266 4.41 12.84 -23.25
N ASP A 267 4.52 14.16 -23.08
CA ASP A 267 4.61 15.14 -24.17
C ASP A 267 5.55 14.71 -25.32
N TYR A 268 5.06 14.85 -26.56
CA TYR A 268 5.86 14.67 -27.77
C TYR A 268 7.15 15.50 -27.69
N PRO A 269 8.35 14.91 -27.82
CA PRO A 269 9.60 15.62 -27.52
C PRO A 269 9.81 16.86 -28.37
N PHE A 270 9.44 16.81 -29.66
CA PHE A 270 9.70 17.89 -30.62
C PHE A 270 8.47 18.80 -30.85
N LYS A 271 7.64 18.97 -29.81
CA LYS A 271 6.33 19.63 -29.91
C LYS A 271 6.36 21.08 -30.39
N ASP A 272 7.46 21.81 -30.20
CA ASP A 272 7.56 23.20 -30.67
C ASP A 272 7.87 23.30 -32.18
N GLU A 273 8.02 22.15 -32.87
CA GLU A 273 8.26 22.06 -34.32
C GLU A 273 7.14 21.31 -35.06
N LEU A 274 7.38 20.08 -35.51
CA LEU A 274 6.43 19.28 -36.28
C LEU A 274 6.65 17.77 -36.06
N TYR A 275 5.69 16.98 -36.55
CA TYR A 275 5.93 15.58 -36.91
C TYR A 275 5.57 15.37 -38.38
N GLY A 276 6.24 14.44 -39.06
CA GLY A 276 5.97 14.18 -40.46
C GLY A 276 6.44 12.83 -40.97
N MET A 277 6.07 12.55 -42.21
CA MET A 277 6.55 11.38 -42.94
C MET A 277 6.77 11.71 -44.42
N THR A 278 7.88 11.25 -44.98
CA THR A 278 8.25 11.50 -46.37
C THR A 278 8.38 10.20 -47.14
N GLN A 279 7.52 10.00 -48.14
CA GLN A 279 7.61 8.84 -49.01
C GLN A 279 8.85 8.93 -49.91
N ILE A 280 9.58 7.84 -50.11
CA ILE A 280 10.74 7.79 -51.01
C ILE A 280 10.55 6.77 -52.16
N GLY A 281 11.45 6.82 -53.14
CA GLY A 281 11.44 5.90 -54.29
C GLY A 281 11.86 4.45 -54.00
N TYR A 282 12.22 4.14 -52.75
CA TYR A 282 12.63 2.80 -52.32
C TYR A 282 11.54 2.18 -51.41
N PRO A 283 10.68 1.28 -51.93
CA PRO A 283 9.47 0.83 -51.23
C PRO A 283 9.73 -0.14 -50.07
N GLY A 284 10.98 -0.56 -49.84
CA GLY A 284 11.35 -1.55 -48.83
C GLY A 284 11.94 -1.00 -47.53
N ALA A 285 11.94 0.32 -47.33
CA ALA A 285 12.48 0.95 -46.13
C ALA A 285 11.42 1.71 -45.34
N ALA A 286 11.52 1.65 -44.02
CA ALA A 286 11.12 2.74 -43.14
C ALA A 286 12.37 3.10 -42.30
N ILE A 287 12.54 4.40 -41.99
CA ILE A 287 13.64 4.90 -41.16
C ILE A 287 13.08 6.04 -40.31
N GLU A 288 13.45 6.00 -39.04
CA GLU A 288 12.92 6.78 -37.94
C GLU A 288 13.45 8.23 -37.88
N THR A 289 13.85 8.80 -39.02
CA THR A 289 14.52 10.11 -39.11
C THR A 289 13.79 11.22 -38.34
N GLN A 290 14.52 11.90 -37.46
CA GLN A 290 13.96 12.75 -36.40
C GLN A 290 13.04 13.84 -36.93
N THR A 291 11.84 13.97 -36.33
CA THR A 291 10.69 14.80 -36.74
C THR A 291 10.04 14.46 -38.08
N ASN A 292 10.67 13.69 -38.97
CA ASN A 292 10.15 13.40 -40.31
C ASN A 292 10.64 12.02 -40.79
N ALA A 293 9.83 10.97 -40.58
CA ALA A 293 10.23 9.60 -40.89
C ALA A 293 10.28 9.34 -42.40
N ILE A 294 11.32 8.66 -42.88
CA ILE A 294 11.41 8.20 -44.27
C ILE A 294 10.58 6.93 -44.43
N MET A 295 9.71 6.89 -45.45
CA MET A 295 8.75 5.80 -45.66
C MET A 295 8.79 5.27 -47.09
N GLY A 296 8.83 3.96 -47.28
CA GLY A 296 8.73 3.30 -48.59
C GLY A 296 7.30 3.34 -49.15
N GLY A 297 6.31 3.31 -48.27
CA GLY A 297 4.90 3.52 -48.59
C GLY A 297 4.17 4.27 -47.48
N LEU A 298 3.12 4.98 -47.86
CA LEU A 298 2.24 5.75 -46.96
C LEU A 298 0.76 5.38 -47.14
N THR A 299 0.48 4.21 -47.71
CA THR A 299 -0.87 3.66 -47.92
C THR A 299 -1.39 2.93 -46.67
N SER A 300 -2.67 2.53 -46.65
CA SER A 300 -3.30 1.95 -45.46
C SER A 300 -2.67 0.63 -44.97
N GLU A 301 -1.92 -0.07 -45.82
CA GLU A 301 -1.14 -1.28 -45.47
C GLU A 301 0.11 -0.97 -44.61
N TRP A 302 0.59 0.27 -44.61
CA TRP A 302 1.76 0.73 -43.83
C TRP A 302 1.39 1.26 -42.44
N ARG A 303 0.12 1.18 -42.01
CA ARG A 303 -0.35 1.79 -40.76
C ARG A 303 0.34 1.29 -39.49
N GLU A 304 0.73 0.01 -39.42
CA GLU A 304 1.53 -0.50 -38.29
C GLU A 304 2.91 0.15 -38.27
N THR A 305 3.59 0.20 -39.41
CA THR A 305 4.88 0.88 -39.57
C THR A 305 4.79 2.38 -39.28
N MET A 306 3.72 3.06 -39.69
CA MET A 306 3.47 4.47 -39.35
C MET A 306 3.44 4.72 -37.82
N VAL A 307 2.80 3.80 -37.07
CA VAL A 307 2.74 3.84 -35.61
C VAL A 307 4.11 3.51 -35.01
N HIS A 308 4.86 2.56 -35.59
CA HIS A 308 6.24 2.24 -35.23
C HIS A 308 7.16 3.47 -35.36
N GLU A 309 7.24 4.09 -36.56
CA GLU A 309 8.11 5.25 -36.81
C GLU A 309 7.75 6.49 -35.97
N LEU A 310 6.48 6.65 -35.61
CA LEU A 310 6.07 7.72 -34.68
C LEU A 310 6.61 7.48 -33.27
N SER A 311 6.59 6.23 -32.79
CA SER A 311 7.04 5.90 -31.43
C SER A 311 8.53 6.20 -31.23
N HIS A 312 9.32 6.10 -32.30
CA HIS A 312 10.75 6.37 -32.27
C HIS A 312 11.12 7.80 -31.88
N MET A 313 10.18 8.74 -32.02
CA MET A 313 10.37 10.12 -31.59
C MET A 313 10.67 10.23 -30.09
N TRP A 314 10.15 9.30 -29.27
CA TRP A 314 10.56 9.13 -27.87
C TRP A 314 11.78 8.20 -27.74
N PHE A 315 11.73 7.00 -28.34
CA PHE A 315 12.75 5.94 -28.16
C PHE A 315 13.51 5.64 -29.45
N ALA A 316 14.82 5.88 -29.47
CA ALA A 316 15.73 6.06 -30.61
C ALA A 316 16.09 7.53 -30.85
N ASN A 317 15.13 8.46 -30.91
CA ASN A 317 15.42 9.86 -31.28
C ASN A 317 15.67 10.76 -30.07
N SER A 318 14.66 10.92 -29.19
CA SER A 318 14.86 11.67 -27.95
C SER A 318 15.81 10.92 -27.02
N ILE A 319 15.51 9.65 -26.70
CA ILE A 319 16.43 8.76 -25.98
C ILE A 319 17.10 7.84 -27.01
N THR A 320 18.37 8.07 -27.33
CA THR A 320 19.11 7.19 -28.26
C THR A 320 19.85 6.10 -27.48
N ASN A 321 19.99 4.91 -28.05
CA ASN A 321 20.86 3.86 -27.50
C ASN A 321 22.33 4.32 -27.47
N GLU A 322 23.04 4.12 -26.36
CA GLU A 322 24.46 4.51 -26.23
C GLU A 322 25.36 3.85 -27.29
N THR A 323 25.13 2.55 -27.54
CA THR A 323 25.74 1.78 -28.64
C THR A 323 24.68 0.88 -29.29
N TRP A 324 24.92 0.40 -30.52
CA TRP A 324 23.97 -0.50 -31.20
C TRP A 324 23.90 -1.91 -30.60
N GLN A 325 24.74 -2.21 -29.60
CA GLN A 325 24.60 -3.41 -28.77
C GLN A 325 23.27 -3.40 -27.99
N HIS A 326 22.75 -2.20 -27.67
CA HIS A 326 21.48 -1.96 -26.98
C HIS A 326 20.31 -1.63 -27.95
N ILE A 327 20.40 -2.01 -29.23
CA ILE A 327 19.36 -1.79 -30.28
C ILE A 327 17.92 -2.10 -29.84
N TRP A 328 17.73 -3.05 -28.91
CA TRP A 328 16.40 -3.39 -28.37
C TRP A 328 15.71 -2.23 -27.63
N LEU A 329 16.46 -1.26 -27.08
CA LEU A 329 15.90 -0.05 -26.46
C LEU A 329 15.16 0.84 -27.47
N ASN A 330 15.55 0.78 -28.75
CA ASN A 330 14.86 1.47 -29.82
C ASN A 330 13.71 0.58 -30.33
N GLU A 331 14.08 -0.57 -30.91
CA GLU A 331 13.18 -1.42 -31.70
C GLU A 331 12.16 -2.17 -30.84
N GLY A 332 12.58 -2.59 -29.64
CA GLY A 332 11.73 -3.27 -28.68
C GLY A 332 10.69 -2.33 -28.06
N PHE A 333 11.07 -1.09 -27.75
CA PHE A 333 10.13 -0.06 -27.33
C PHE A 333 9.16 0.32 -28.46
N ALA A 334 9.64 0.45 -29.69
CA ALA A 334 8.77 0.79 -30.83
C ALA A 334 7.75 -0.32 -31.13
N THR A 335 8.18 -1.59 -31.16
CA THR A 335 7.27 -2.74 -31.27
C THR A 335 6.33 -2.88 -30.06
N TYR A 336 6.75 -2.46 -28.86
CA TYR A 336 5.86 -2.42 -27.69
C TYR A 336 4.83 -1.29 -27.80
N ALA A 337 5.23 -0.13 -28.33
CA ALA A 337 4.36 1.02 -28.55
C ALA A 337 3.22 0.68 -29.52
N GLU A 338 3.45 -0.13 -30.55
CA GLU A 338 2.37 -0.67 -31.40
C GLU A 338 1.31 -1.42 -30.57
N ALA A 339 1.72 -2.28 -29.62
CA ALA A 339 0.79 -2.99 -28.74
C ALA A 339 0.00 -2.01 -27.85
N LEU A 340 0.67 -0.98 -27.34
CA LEU A 340 0.05 0.08 -26.53
C LEU A 340 -0.92 0.95 -27.35
N TYR A 341 -0.63 1.20 -28.64
CA TYR A 341 -1.57 1.82 -29.56
C TYR A 341 -2.84 0.98 -29.69
N TYR A 342 -2.73 -0.32 -29.96
CA TYR A 342 -3.90 -1.21 -30.00
C TYR A 342 -4.65 -1.30 -28.67
N ARG A 343 -3.93 -1.26 -27.52
CA ARG A 343 -4.52 -1.15 -26.18
C ARG A 343 -5.37 0.11 -26.04
N TYR A 344 -4.86 1.24 -26.55
CA TYR A 344 -5.49 2.56 -26.45
C TYR A 344 -6.67 2.71 -27.40
N THR A 345 -6.55 2.26 -28.66
CA THR A 345 -7.60 2.44 -29.67
C THR A 345 -8.61 1.31 -29.76
N GLY A 346 -8.34 0.15 -29.14
CA GLY A 346 -9.21 -1.04 -29.22
C GLY A 346 -10.60 -0.82 -28.59
N ASN A 347 -10.67 -0.01 -27.52
CA ASN A 347 -11.93 0.32 -26.86
C ASN A 347 -11.95 1.77 -26.33
N SER A 348 -13.14 2.27 -25.98
CA SER A 348 -13.35 3.65 -25.47
C SER A 348 -12.87 3.89 -24.04
N SER A 349 -12.26 2.89 -23.39
CA SER A 349 -11.67 2.97 -22.05
C SER A 349 -10.14 2.93 -22.10
N HIS A 350 -9.54 2.92 -23.30
CA HIS A 350 -8.10 2.97 -23.55
C HIS A 350 -7.29 1.86 -22.86
N ASN A 351 -7.93 0.70 -22.64
CA ASN A 351 -7.39 -0.41 -21.84
C ASN A 351 -7.70 -1.80 -22.46
N ASP A 352 -7.71 -1.91 -23.79
CA ASP A 352 -8.00 -3.16 -24.48
C ASP A 352 -6.83 -4.16 -24.40
N GLU A 353 -6.76 -4.89 -23.28
CA GLU A 353 -5.76 -5.94 -23.06
C GLU A 353 -5.87 -7.08 -24.09
N ALA A 354 -7.04 -7.31 -24.68
CA ALA A 354 -7.21 -8.36 -25.68
C ALA A 354 -6.58 -7.95 -27.03
N ALA A 355 -6.79 -6.71 -27.47
CA ALA A 355 -6.14 -6.15 -28.65
C ALA A 355 -4.61 -6.04 -28.47
N TYR A 356 -4.17 -5.51 -27.32
CA TYR A 356 -2.76 -5.46 -26.90
C TYR A 356 -2.07 -6.82 -26.97
N LEU A 357 -2.66 -7.84 -26.33
CA LEU A 357 -2.06 -9.16 -26.23
C LEU A 357 -2.14 -9.93 -27.55
N ALA A 358 -3.19 -9.74 -28.36
CA ALA A 358 -3.26 -10.26 -29.72
C ALA A 358 -2.13 -9.71 -30.60
N HIS A 359 -1.83 -8.41 -30.47
CA HIS A 359 -0.73 -7.77 -31.19
C HIS A 359 0.63 -8.37 -30.80
N LEU A 360 0.95 -8.41 -29.50
CA LEU A 360 2.20 -9.01 -29.01
C LEU A 360 2.35 -10.47 -29.46
N LYS A 361 1.27 -11.25 -29.49
CA LYS A 361 1.29 -12.65 -29.96
C LYS A 361 1.60 -12.81 -31.44
N SER A 362 1.31 -11.82 -32.28
CA SER A 362 1.64 -11.85 -33.72
C SER A 362 3.15 -11.86 -33.98
N LYS A 363 3.94 -11.29 -33.06
CA LYS A 363 5.38 -11.03 -33.18
C LYS A 363 6.19 -12.32 -33.02
N SER A 364 6.29 -13.12 -34.09
CA SER A 364 6.66 -14.54 -34.06
C SER A 364 8.13 -14.84 -33.72
N SER A 365 9.08 -14.03 -34.19
CA SER A 365 10.53 -14.24 -33.93
C SER A 365 10.96 -14.04 -32.47
N ARG A 366 10.05 -13.68 -31.56
CA ARG A 366 10.29 -13.64 -30.10
C ARG A 366 10.78 -14.97 -29.50
N PHE A 367 10.62 -16.08 -30.21
CA PHE A 367 11.02 -17.43 -29.78
C PHE A 367 12.35 -17.91 -30.37
N GLU A 368 13.11 -17.06 -31.06
CA GLU A 368 14.47 -17.42 -31.44
C GLU A 368 15.31 -17.63 -30.17
N SER A 369 15.82 -18.85 -29.99
CA SER A 369 16.37 -19.36 -28.72
C SER A 369 17.89 -19.48 -28.73
N THR A 370 18.54 -19.15 -29.85
CA THR A 370 20.00 -19.23 -30.03
C THR A 370 20.72 -17.89 -29.84
N ARG A 371 20.00 -16.81 -29.50
CA ARG A 371 20.53 -15.44 -29.45
C ARG A 371 20.12 -14.66 -28.20
N THR A 372 21.04 -13.81 -27.77
CA THR A 372 20.92 -12.83 -26.69
C THR A 372 20.24 -11.56 -27.24
N LEU A 373 19.42 -10.90 -26.42
CA LEU A 373 18.73 -9.65 -26.83
C LEU A 373 19.71 -8.46 -26.81
N TYR A 374 20.68 -8.47 -25.87
CA TYR A 374 21.89 -7.66 -25.99
C TYR A 374 22.77 -8.22 -27.11
N ARG A 375 23.33 -7.36 -27.97
CA ARG A 375 24.13 -7.79 -29.12
C ARG A 375 25.63 -7.62 -28.84
N GLU A 376 26.36 -8.72 -28.75
CA GLU A 376 27.80 -8.71 -28.41
C GLU A 376 28.70 -7.97 -29.43
N ASP A 377 28.44 -8.12 -30.74
CA ASP A 377 29.26 -7.59 -31.83
C ASP A 377 28.42 -6.78 -32.81
N ASP A 378 28.54 -5.44 -32.81
CA ASP A 378 27.84 -4.51 -33.71
C ASP A 378 28.64 -4.13 -34.98
N SER A 379 29.81 -4.77 -35.22
CA SER A 379 30.69 -4.44 -36.34
C SER A 379 30.06 -4.65 -37.71
N ASP A 380 29.26 -5.71 -37.86
CA ASP A 380 28.37 -5.91 -39.00
C ASP A 380 27.07 -5.14 -38.80
N PHE A 381 27.05 -3.88 -39.24
CA PHE A 381 25.87 -3.03 -39.21
C PHE A 381 24.72 -3.53 -40.10
N THR A 382 24.97 -4.46 -41.04
CA THR A 382 23.93 -4.96 -41.96
C THR A 382 22.95 -5.90 -41.27
N SER A 383 23.35 -6.52 -40.15
CA SER A 383 22.55 -7.45 -39.37
C SER A 383 21.89 -6.84 -38.13
N LEU A 384 21.97 -5.51 -37.93
CA LEU A 384 21.41 -4.83 -36.76
C LEU A 384 19.88 -4.91 -36.71
N PHE A 385 19.23 -4.58 -37.81
CA PHE A 385 17.77 -4.46 -37.92
C PHE A 385 17.11 -5.82 -38.22
N GLN A 386 17.19 -6.73 -37.25
CA GLN A 386 16.55 -8.05 -37.32
C GLN A 386 15.37 -8.14 -36.36
N TYR A 387 14.20 -8.57 -36.86
CA TYR A 387 12.93 -8.72 -36.12
C TYR A 387 13.01 -9.44 -34.76
N PHE A 388 14.08 -10.18 -34.49
CA PHE A 388 14.35 -10.72 -33.16
C PHE A 388 14.44 -9.61 -32.08
N TYR A 389 15.23 -8.55 -32.31
CA TYR A 389 15.43 -7.48 -31.32
C TYR A 389 14.14 -6.69 -31.04
N TYR A 390 13.38 -6.42 -32.10
CA TYR A 390 12.02 -5.87 -32.09
C TYR A 390 11.09 -6.73 -31.22
N HIS A 391 10.93 -8.01 -31.59
CA HIS A 391 9.88 -8.86 -31.03
C HIS A 391 10.23 -9.36 -29.62
N LYS A 392 11.47 -9.77 -29.35
CA LYS A 392 11.88 -10.16 -27.99
C LYS A 392 12.01 -8.93 -27.08
N GLY A 393 12.41 -7.77 -27.58
CA GLY A 393 12.46 -6.51 -26.82
C GLY A 393 11.07 -6.05 -26.36
N ALA A 394 10.07 -6.06 -27.25
CA ALA A 394 8.69 -5.75 -26.85
C ALA A 394 8.13 -6.75 -25.83
N TRP A 395 8.49 -8.03 -25.94
CA TRP A 395 8.12 -9.02 -24.94
C TRP A 395 8.89 -8.87 -23.63
N LEU A 396 10.14 -8.40 -23.61
CA LEU A 396 10.85 -8.07 -22.37
C LEU A 396 10.09 -7.01 -21.57
N LEU A 397 9.59 -5.96 -22.24
CA LEU A 397 8.75 -4.92 -21.62
C LEU A 397 7.40 -5.47 -21.12
N HIS A 398 6.79 -6.42 -21.84
CA HIS A 398 5.59 -7.13 -21.38
C HIS A 398 5.87 -8.00 -20.13
N MET A 399 6.96 -8.76 -20.13
CA MET A 399 7.38 -9.56 -18.97
C MET A 399 7.70 -8.66 -17.77
N LEU A 400 8.33 -7.50 -17.99
CA LEU A 400 8.64 -6.51 -16.96
C LEU A 400 7.38 -5.93 -16.32
N ARG A 401 6.36 -5.58 -17.12
CA ARG A 401 5.01 -5.22 -16.65
C ARG A 401 4.43 -6.33 -15.76
N GLY A 402 4.50 -7.58 -16.21
CA GLY A 402 4.04 -8.75 -15.48
C GLY A 402 4.85 -9.07 -14.21
N TYR A 403 6.12 -8.66 -14.14
CA TYR A 403 6.98 -8.81 -12.96
C TYR A 403 6.65 -7.76 -11.89
N ILE A 404 6.53 -6.50 -12.29
CA ILE A 404 6.12 -5.38 -11.42
C ILE A 404 4.68 -5.57 -10.90
N ASN A 405 3.77 -6.04 -11.75
CA ASN A 405 2.37 -6.35 -11.41
C ASN A 405 1.65 -5.17 -10.72
N ASN A 406 1.93 -3.96 -11.22
CA ASN A 406 1.32 -2.71 -10.82
C ASN A 406 1.26 -1.80 -12.05
N ASP A 407 0.20 -1.94 -12.84
CA ASP A 407 0.03 -1.22 -14.11
C ASP A 407 0.21 0.31 -14.00
N PRO A 408 -0.43 1.02 -13.04
CA PRO A 408 -0.19 2.44 -12.85
C PRO A 408 1.29 2.80 -12.67
N LEU A 409 2.02 2.03 -11.85
CA LEU A 409 3.45 2.25 -11.62
C LEU A 409 4.27 1.93 -12.88
N PHE A 410 3.99 0.84 -13.57
CA PHE A 410 4.70 0.48 -14.81
C PHE A 410 4.55 1.55 -15.89
N PHE A 411 3.33 2.05 -16.13
CA PHE A 411 3.12 3.11 -17.12
C PHE A 411 3.67 4.48 -16.67
N ASP A 412 3.68 4.77 -15.36
CA ASP A 412 4.39 5.94 -14.83
C ASP A 412 5.91 5.84 -14.99
N ILE A 413 6.50 4.64 -14.87
CA ILE A 413 7.92 4.41 -15.13
C ILE A 413 8.24 4.67 -16.61
N LEU A 414 7.44 4.16 -17.56
CA LEU A 414 7.65 4.45 -18.99
C LEU A 414 7.51 5.94 -19.31
N LYS A 415 6.49 6.61 -18.74
CA LYS A 415 6.27 8.05 -18.90
C LYS A 415 7.39 8.88 -18.30
N SER A 416 7.80 8.58 -17.08
CA SER A 416 8.85 9.34 -16.40
C SER A 416 10.21 9.10 -17.04
N TYR A 417 10.55 7.87 -17.42
CA TYR A 417 11.76 7.57 -18.20
C TYR A 417 11.83 8.38 -19.50
N ALA A 418 10.74 8.42 -20.28
CA ALA A 418 10.63 9.15 -21.54
C ALA A 418 10.66 10.69 -21.39
N GLN A 419 10.46 11.22 -20.18
CA GLN A 419 10.42 12.66 -19.89
C GLN A 419 11.55 13.14 -18.97
N ASP A 420 12.35 12.22 -18.40
CA ASP A 420 13.41 12.56 -17.45
C ASP A 420 14.53 13.35 -18.13
N ALA A 421 15.03 14.38 -17.46
CA ALA A 421 16.11 15.22 -17.98
C ALA A 421 17.45 14.47 -18.12
N GLN A 422 17.60 13.31 -17.48
CA GLN A 422 18.76 12.43 -17.68
C GLN A 422 18.78 11.78 -19.08
N PHE A 423 17.62 11.36 -19.59
CA PHE A 423 17.53 10.57 -20.84
C PHE A 423 17.02 11.38 -22.02
N LYS A 424 16.11 12.34 -21.78
CA LYS A 424 15.43 13.11 -22.82
C LYS A 424 16.43 13.97 -23.58
N TYR A 425 16.50 13.74 -24.89
CA TYR A 425 17.52 14.26 -25.83
C TYR A 425 18.96 13.76 -25.59
N GLY A 426 19.16 12.80 -24.70
CA GLY A 426 20.44 12.16 -24.40
C GLY A 426 20.49 10.71 -24.87
N HIS A 427 21.16 9.87 -24.07
CA HIS A 427 21.40 8.47 -24.36
C HIS A 427 20.92 7.56 -23.23
N SER A 428 20.81 6.26 -23.51
CA SER A 428 20.55 5.23 -22.52
C SER A 428 21.15 3.89 -22.94
N ASP A 429 21.56 3.10 -21.95
CA ASP A 429 21.94 1.69 -22.07
C ASP A 429 20.99 0.82 -21.24
N SER A 430 21.21 -0.50 -21.24
CA SER A 430 20.26 -1.43 -20.62
C SER A 430 20.37 -1.45 -19.10
N GLU A 431 21.57 -1.19 -18.61
CA GLU A 431 21.98 -1.10 -17.22
C GLU A 431 21.37 0.16 -16.58
N THR A 432 21.49 1.32 -17.21
CA THR A 432 20.90 2.57 -16.72
C THR A 432 19.37 2.53 -16.79
N PHE A 433 18.78 1.86 -17.80
CA PHE A 433 17.34 1.62 -17.83
C PHE A 433 16.88 0.69 -16.69
N ARG A 434 17.59 -0.40 -16.41
CA ARG A 434 17.34 -1.27 -15.24
C ARG A 434 17.40 -0.46 -13.95
N ASP A 435 18.49 0.24 -13.70
CA ASP A 435 18.72 1.01 -12.48
C ASP A 435 17.64 2.10 -12.26
N TYR A 436 17.13 2.69 -13.36
CA TYR A 436 15.99 3.61 -13.29
C TYR A 436 14.69 2.94 -12.83
N ILE A 437 14.42 1.71 -13.27
CA ILE A 437 13.24 0.93 -12.82
C ILE A 437 13.40 0.52 -11.35
N GLU A 438 14.58 0.06 -10.95
CA GLU A 438 14.90 -0.33 -9.56
C GLU A 438 14.62 0.84 -8.60
N GLY A 439 15.14 2.04 -8.93
CA GLY A 439 14.91 3.27 -8.17
C GLY A 439 13.45 3.78 -8.13
N LYS A 440 12.52 3.16 -8.88
CA LYS A 440 11.08 3.48 -8.88
C LYS A 440 10.23 2.40 -8.22
N THR A 441 10.79 1.22 -7.95
CA THR A 441 10.04 0.03 -7.50
C THR A 441 10.55 -0.54 -6.17
N ASP A 442 11.76 -0.18 -5.74
CA ASP A 442 12.51 -0.84 -4.65
C ASP A 442 12.66 -2.37 -4.87
N MET A 443 12.56 -2.84 -6.13
CA MET A 443 12.79 -4.22 -6.54
C MET A 443 14.16 -4.37 -7.18
N ASP A 444 14.80 -5.52 -6.96
CA ASP A 444 16.00 -5.95 -7.67
C ASP A 444 15.62 -6.58 -9.02
N PHE A 445 16.24 -6.10 -10.10
CA PHE A 445 16.04 -6.57 -11.47
C PHE A 445 17.28 -7.20 -12.10
N GLU A 446 18.39 -7.39 -11.36
CA GLU A 446 19.65 -7.96 -11.88
C GLU A 446 19.38 -9.33 -12.54
N THR A 447 18.82 -10.28 -11.77
CA THR A 447 18.50 -11.63 -12.27
C THR A 447 17.48 -11.63 -13.43
N PHE A 448 16.56 -10.65 -13.46
CA PHE A 448 15.58 -10.54 -14.54
C PHE A 448 16.23 -10.11 -15.85
N PHE A 449 17.12 -9.11 -15.80
CA PHE A 449 17.84 -8.67 -16.99
C PHE A 449 18.86 -9.73 -17.43
N ASP A 450 19.63 -10.34 -16.53
CA ASP A 450 20.56 -11.42 -16.84
C ASP A 450 19.90 -12.52 -17.70
N GLN A 451 18.85 -13.15 -17.17
CA GLN A 451 18.25 -14.32 -17.82
C GLN A 451 17.43 -14.01 -19.09
N TRP A 452 16.93 -12.78 -19.27
CA TRP A 452 16.06 -12.42 -20.41
C TRP A 452 16.73 -11.53 -21.47
N LEU A 453 17.67 -10.66 -21.08
CA LEU A 453 18.41 -9.77 -21.98
C LEU A 453 19.73 -10.40 -22.43
N TYR A 454 20.56 -10.86 -21.48
CA TYR A 454 21.93 -11.31 -21.75
C TYR A 454 22.03 -12.82 -22.02
N ASP A 455 21.08 -13.63 -21.54
CA ASP A 455 21.03 -15.08 -21.79
C ASP A 455 20.18 -15.49 -23.01
N ILE A 456 20.33 -16.77 -23.38
CA ILE A 456 19.61 -17.47 -24.45
C ILE A 456 18.59 -18.48 -23.91
N SER A 457 17.79 -19.06 -24.81
CA SER A 457 16.70 -20.01 -24.49
C SER A 457 15.50 -19.40 -23.76
N TYR A 458 14.46 -20.21 -23.59
CA TYR A 458 13.26 -19.90 -22.80
C TYR A 458 12.94 -21.07 -21.86
N PRO A 459 12.20 -20.88 -20.76
CA PRO A 459 11.76 -21.95 -19.88
C PRO A 459 10.77 -22.90 -20.56
N ASN A 460 10.84 -24.17 -20.16
CA ASN A 460 9.90 -25.20 -20.56
C ASN A 460 9.30 -25.83 -19.30
N TYR A 461 7.99 -25.63 -19.09
CA TYR A 461 7.33 -26.00 -17.84
C TYR A 461 6.58 -27.32 -17.96
N GLN A 462 6.92 -28.26 -17.07
CA GLN A 462 6.05 -29.36 -16.70
C GLN A 462 5.33 -29.05 -15.40
N TYR A 463 4.09 -29.50 -15.25
CA TYR A 463 3.37 -29.35 -13.98
C TYR A 463 2.45 -30.51 -13.65
N ASN A 464 2.14 -30.65 -12.37
CA ASN A 464 1.03 -31.47 -11.88
C ASN A 464 0.35 -30.79 -10.70
N PHE A 465 -0.87 -31.20 -10.40
CA PHE A 465 -1.58 -30.76 -9.20
C PHE A 465 -2.32 -31.92 -8.55
N LEU A 466 -2.42 -31.88 -7.23
CA LEU A 466 -3.16 -32.83 -6.40
C LEU A 466 -3.93 -32.07 -5.34
N GLN A 467 -5.22 -32.38 -5.19
CA GLN A 467 -6.03 -31.88 -4.09
C GLN A 467 -6.21 -32.99 -3.05
N ALA A 468 -5.75 -32.75 -1.82
CA ALA A 468 -5.80 -33.70 -0.71
C ALA A 468 -5.93 -32.95 0.62
N GLU A 469 -6.71 -33.50 1.57
CA GLU A 469 -6.89 -32.97 2.94
C GLU A 469 -7.18 -31.45 3.03
N GLY A 470 -7.92 -30.90 2.06
CA GLY A 470 -8.27 -29.48 2.03
C GLY A 470 -7.16 -28.54 1.57
N LEU A 471 -6.11 -29.06 0.93
CA LEU A 471 -5.12 -28.28 0.18
C LEU A 471 -5.06 -28.74 -1.27
N THR A 472 -4.70 -27.82 -2.16
CA THR A 472 -4.25 -28.12 -3.51
C THR A 472 -2.76 -27.85 -3.60
N GLY A 473 -1.95 -28.90 -3.78
CA GLY A 473 -0.55 -28.77 -4.15
C GLY A 473 -0.42 -28.64 -5.68
N VAL A 474 0.40 -27.71 -6.16
CA VAL A 474 0.81 -27.58 -7.56
C VAL A 474 2.32 -27.64 -7.62
N THR A 475 2.86 -28.66 -8.28
CA THR A 475 4.30 -28.78 -8.52
C THR A 475 4.61 -28.32 -9.93
N LEU A 476 5.51 -27.34 -10.02
CA LEU A 476 6.12 -26.86 -11.25
C LEU A 476 7.50 -27.49 -11.39
N ARG A 477 7.88 -27.83 -12.63
CA ARG A 477 9.24 -28.25 -12.99
C ARG A 477 9.68 -27.58 -14.28
N GLN A 478 10.83 -26.94 -14.25
CA GLN A 478 11.51 -26.41 -15.43
C GLN A 478 12.37 -27.52 -16.07
N THR A 479 12.40 -27.61 -17.41
CA THR A 479 13.04 -28.72 -18.14
C THR A 479 13.97 -28.31 -19.28
N GLN A 480 14.23 -27.02 -19.49
CA GLN A 480 15.06 -26.49 -20.59
C GLN A 480 16.58 -26.70 -20.44
N GLY A 481 17.05 -27.15 -19.27
CA GLY A 481 18.47 -27.17 -18.88
C GLY A 481 19.20 -28.50 -19.10
N SER A 482 20.28 -28.44 -19.89
CA SER A 482 21.46 -29.35 -19.82
C SER A 482 22.71 -28.79 -20.55
N ASN A 483 22.66 -27.54 -21.02
CA ASN A 483 23.74 -26.83 -21.72
C ASN A 483 24.26 -25.72 -20.78
N PRO A 484 25.58 -25.61 -20.52
CA PRO A 484 26.16 -24.55 -19.68
C PRO A 484 25.85 -23.11 -20.11
N SER A 485 25.48 -22.87 -21.37
CA SER A 485 25.08 -21.55 -21.89
C SER A 485 23.58 -21.28 -21.78
N LYS A 486 22.87 -21.88 -20.82
CA LYS A 486 21.44 -21.66 -20.56
C LYS A 486 21.17 -21.58 -19.05
N PRO A 487 20.24 -20.73 -18.59
CA PRO A 487 19.78 -20.77 -17.21
C PRO A 487 19.20 -22.14 -16.82
N ASP A 488 19.74 -22.73 -15.75
CA ASP A 488 19.19 -23.95 -15.13
C ASP A 488 17.77 -23.72 -14.56
N VAL A 489 17.48 -22.46 -14.20
CA VAL A 489 16.20 -21.93 -13.71
C VAL A 489 16.03 -20.52 -14.27
N PHE A 490 14.84 -20.22 -14.81
CA PHE A 490 14.38 -18.84 -15.04
C PHE A 490 13.55 -18.42 -13.83
N GLU A 491 13.97 -17.39 -13.11
CA GLU A 491 13.25 -16.84 -11.95
C GLU A 491 12.15 -15.89 -12.42
N MET A 492 10.89 -16.21 -12.14
CA MET A 492 9.77 -15.43 -12.65
C MET A 492 8.51 -15.57 -11.78
N PHE A 493 7.73 -14.50 -11.69
CA PHE A 493 6.36 -14.59 -11.18
C PHE A 493 5.45 -15.29 -12.19
N MET A 494 4.71 -16.30 -11.73
CA MET A 494 3.76 -17.07 -12.53
C MET A 494 2.37 -16.99 -11.91
N GLU A 495 1.37 -16.70 -12.74
CA GLU A 495 -0.04 -16.82 -12.38
C GLU A 495 -0.54 -18.26 -12.57
N ILE A 496 -1.35 -18.75 -11.63
CA ILE A 496 -1.92 -20.09 -11.60
C ILE A 496 -3.43 -19.94 -11.47
N LYS A 497 -4.16 -20.22 -12.55
CA LYS A 497 -5.62 -20.23 -12.57
C LYS A 497 -6.15 -21.60 -12.17
N PHE A 498 -6.87 -21.66 -11.07
CA PHE A 498 -7.66 -22.80 -10.64
C PHE A 498 -9.08 -22.63 -11.16
N ASN A 499 -9.58 -23.61 -11.93
CA ASN A 499 -10.99 -23.71 -12.25
C ASN A 499 -11.62 -24.75 -11.32
N PHE A 500 -12.82 -24.50 -10.82
CA PHE A 500 -13.53 -25.36 -9.87
C PHE A 500 -14.69 -26.10 -10.53
N ASN A 501 -15.15 -27.20 -9.91
CA ASN A 501 -16.30 -27.98 -10.38
C ASN A 501 -17.63 -27.21 -10.37
N ASP A 502 -17.73 -26.10 -9.63
CA ASP A 502 -18.91 -25.22 -9.58
C ASP A 502 -18.93 -24.15 -10.69
N GLY A 503 -17.95 -24.16 -11.60
CA GLY A 503 -17.80 -23.20 -12.69
C GLY A 503 -17.10 -21.89 -12.29
N THR A 504 -16.82 -21.67 -11.01
CA THR A 504 -15.99 -20.53 -10.57
C THR A 504 -14.51 -20.78 -10.85
N ASN A 505 -13.71 -19.72 -10.78
CA ASN A 505 -12.26 -19.81 -10.90
C ASN A 505 -11.57 -18.80 -9.97
N ARG A 506 -10.27 -19.02 -9.71
CA ARG A 506 -9.41 -18.16 -8.88
C ARG A 506 -8.00 -18.17 -9.45
N ILE A 507 -7.33 -17.02 -9.48
CA ILE A 507 -5.93 -16.89 -9.90
C ILE A 507 -5.09 -16.64 -8.65
N GLU A 508 -3.96 -17.33 -8.56
CA GLU A 508 -2.93 -17.15 -7.53
C GLU A 508 -1.61 -16.82 -8.20
N ARG A 509 -0.83 -15.88 -7.65
CA ARG A 509 0.48 -15.50 -8.19
C ARG A 509 1.58 -16.06 -7.31
N VAL A 510 2.52 -16.81 -7.89
CA VAL A 510 3.66 -17.43 -7.20
C VAL A 510 4.98 -16.99 -7.82
N PHE A 511 6.07 -17.05 -7.06
CA PHE A 511 7.42 -16.84 -7.60
C PHE A 511 8.09 -18.19 -7.80
N ASN A 512 8.41 -18.56 -9.04
CA ASN A 512 9.14 -19.79 -9.34
C ASN A 512 10.62 -19.50 -9.50
N ASN A 513 11.41 -19.91 -8.51
CA ASN A 513 12.86 -19.74 -8.45
C ASN A 513 13.61 -21.05 -8.18
N LYS A 514 13.00 -22.19 -8.54
CA LYS A 514 13.64 -23.51 -8.46
C LYS A 514 13.24 -24.36 -9.64
N GLN A 515 14.18 -25.20 -10.10
CA GLN A 515 13.95 -26.14 -11.19
C GLN A 515 12.81 -27.12 -10.88
N THR A 516 12.53 -27.41 -9.61
CA THR A 516 11.28 -28.07 -9.19
C THR A 516 10.79 -27.42 -7.89
N GLN A 517 9.52 -27.03 -7.85
CA GLN A 517 8.93 -26.26 -6.76
C GLN A 517 7.45 -26.60 -6.58
N THR A 518 7.03 -26.88 -5.35
CA THR A 518 5.62 -27.15 -5.02
C THR A 518 5.04 -26.00 -4.22
N PHE A 519 3.90 -25.48 -4.68
CA PHE A 519 3.10 -24.45 -4.03
C PHE A 519 1.82 -25.06 -3.49
N TYR A 520 1.32 -24.56 -2.36
CA TYR A 520 0.15 -25.12 -1.67
C TYR A 520 -0.90 -24.04 -1.45
N PHE A 521 -2.14 -24.34 -1.84
CA PHE A 521 -3.25 -23.40 -1.81
C PHE A 521 -4.41 -23.98 -1.01
N GLU A 522 -5.07 -23.13 -0.24
CA GLU A 522 -6.29 -23.46 0.48
C GLU A 522 -7.47 -22.74 -0.16
N PHE A 523 -8.56 -23.47 -0.36
CA PHE A 523 -9.82 -22.98 -0.92
C PHE A 523 -10.97 -23.28 0.03
N GLU A 524 -12.10 -22.61 -0.16
CA GLU A 524 -13.28 -22.74 0.70
C GLU A 524 -13.83 -24.18 0.68
N ALA A 525 -14.47 -24.61 1.78
CA ALA A 525 -15.00 -25.96 1.89
C ALA A 525 -15.96 -26.29 0.74
N GLY A 526 -15.71 -27.39 0.02
CA GLY A 526 -16.46 -27.82 -1.16
C GLY A 526 -15.87 -27.39 -2.51
N LYS A 527 -14.85 -26.50 -2.53
CA LYS A 527 -14.13 -26.13 -3.77
C LYS A 527 -13.24 -27.28 -4.28
N THR A 528 -13.79 -28.12 -5.15
CA THR A 528 -13.01 -29.14 -5.86
C THR A 528 -12.38 -28.57 -7.12
N VAL A 529 -11.06 -28.69 -7.28
CA VAL A 529 -10.32 -28.19 -8.46
C VAL A 529 -10.56 -29.12 -9.65
N SER A 530 -11.12 -28.58 -10.74
CA SER A 530 -11.40 -29.31 -11.99
C SER A 530 -10.18 -29.30 -12.93
N SER A 531 -9.49 -28.17 -13.01
CA SER A 531 -8.29 -27.98 -13.84
C SER A 531 -7.45 -26.81 -13.34
N VAL A 532 -6.17 -26.82 -13.72
CA VAL A 532 -5.22 -25.74 -13.49
C VAL A 532 -4.71 -25.24 -14.84
N ASN A 533 -4.64 -23.91 -15.02
CA ASN A 533 -4.01 -23.28 -16.17
C ASN A 533 -2.88 -22.38 -15.66
N LEU A 534 -1.66 -22.65 -16.10
CA LEU A 534 -0.49 -21.86 -15.73
C LEU A 534 -0.28 -20.74 -16.74
N ASP A 535 0.11 -19.58 -16.21
CA ASP A 535 0.29 -18.31 -16.94
C ASP A 535 -0.86 -18.01 -17.93
N PRO A 536 -2.11 -17.88 -17.42
CA PRO A 536 -3.32 -17.71 -18.24
C PRO A 536 -3.35 -16.40 -19.04
N ASN A 537 -2.60 -15.38 -18.60
CA ASN A 537 -2.49 -14.08 -19.23
C ASN A 537 -1.23 -13.94 -20.12
N GLU A 538 -0.41 -14.99 -20.19
CA GLU A 538 0.81 -15.10 -21.00
C GLU A 538 1.93 -14.09 -20.66
N TRP A 539 2.15 -13.83 -19.36
CA TRP A 539 3.23 -12.97 -18.86
C TRP A 539 4.65 -13.48 -19.10
N ILE A 540 4.85 -14.74 -19.52
CA ILE A 540 6.17 -15.39 -19.58
C ILE A 540 6.48 -15.91 -20.99
N LEU A 541 7.57 -15.42 -21.61
CA LEU A 541 8.16 -16.08 -22.79
C LEU A 541 8.64 -17.48 -22.42
N ARG A 542 8.12 -18.51 -23.11
CA ARG A 542 8.33 -19.92 -22.77
C ARG A 542 8.18 -20.82 -23.99
N GLU A 543 8.85 -21.96 -23.99
CA GLU A 543 8.69 -22.95 -25.06
C GLU A 543 7.35 -23.68 -24.98
N ALA A 544 6.97 -24.12 -23.77
CA ALA A 544 5.77 -24.93 -23.55
C ALA A 544 5.31 -24.92 -22.08
N ILE A 545 4.04 -25.26 -21.88
CA ILE A 545 3.47 -25.68 -20.60
C ILE A 545 2.78 -27.03 -20.81
N THR A 546 3.26 -28.08 -20.14
CA THR A 546 2.73 -29.45 -20.28
C THR A 546 2.33 -30.02 -18.94
N ARG A 547 1.10 -30.56 -18.82
CA ARG A 547 0.73 -31.33 -17.63
C ARG A 547 1.38 -32.71 -17.67
N ASN A 548 2.22 -33.03 -16.70
CA ASN A 548 2.84 -34.33 -16.53
C ASN A 548 2.28 -35.00 -15.26
N THR A 549 1.33 -35.92 -15.40
CA THR A 549 0.70 -36.60 -14.26
C THR A 549 1.65 -37.51 -13.47
N ASN A 550 2.84 -37.81 -14.00
CA ASN A 550 3.89 -38.56 -13.30
C ASN A 550 4.83 -37.67 -12.48
N LEU A 551 4.70 -36.33 -12.58
CA LEU A 551 5.40 -35.40 -11.71
C LEU A 551 4.76 -35.46 -10.32
N THR A 552 5.53 -35.88 -9.31
CA THR A 552 5.08 -35.97 -7.93
C THR A 552 4.63 -34.61 -7.41
N VAL A 553 3.51 -34.58 -6.70
CA VAL A 553 3.12 -33.45 -5.85
C VAL A 553 3.39 -33.87 -4.42
N ASP A 554 4.49 -33.37 -3.86
CA ASP A 554 4.90 -33.69 -2.49
C ASP A 554 3.83 -33.21 -1.49
N PRO A 555 3.71 -33.86 -0.31
CA PRO A 555 2.89 -33.32 0.77
C PRO A 555 3.52 -32.02 1.31
N PRO A 556 2.71 -31.10 1.86
CA PRO A 556 3.21 -29.84 2.40
C PRO A 556 4.31 -30.06 3.46
N PRO A 557 5.28 -29.14 3.61
CA PRO A 557 6.29 -29.19 4.67
C PRO A 557 5.71 -28.87 6.07
N PHE A 558 4.41 -28.58 6.15
CA PHE A 558 3.68 -28.25 7.37
C PHE A 558 2.50 -29.20 7.61
N ARG A 559 1.97 -29.21 8.83
CA ARG A 559 0.78 -29.95 9.28
C ARG A 559 -0.16 -28.98 9.98
N ARG A 560 -1.42 -28.92 9.56
CA ARG A 560 -2.48 -28.08 10.14
C ARG A 560 -3.35 -28.92 11.08
N TRP A 561 -3.64 -28.38 12.26
CA TRP A 561 -4.52 -29.00 13.24
C TRP A 561 -5.99 -28.88 12.84
N LYS A 562 -6.67 -30.03 12.77
CA LYS A 562 -8.11 -30.21 12.51
C LYS A 562 -8.92 -30.37 13.79
N GLY A 563 -8.37 -31.02 14.83
CA GLY A 563 -9.03 -31.23 16.15
C GLY A 563 -10.35 -32.02 16.13
N THR A 564 -10.67 -32.68 15.02
CA THR A 564 -11.99 -33.27 14.77
C THR A 564 -12.30 -34.50 15.62
N VAL A 565 -11.28 -35.24 16.07
CA VAL A 565 -11.45 -36.48 16.85
C VAL A 565 -11.27 -36.23 18.35
N SER A 566 -10.16 -35.62 18.76
CA SER A 566 -9.82 -35.39 20.17
C SER A 566 -8.98 -34.13 20.36
N ASP A 567 -8.56 -33.86 21.59
CA ASP A 567 -7.55 -32.86 21.96
C ASP A 567 -6.13 -33.46 22.09
N ASP A 568 -5.91 -34.76 21.89
CA ASP A 568 -4.57 -35.37 21.93
C ASP A 568 -3.74 -35.00 20.70
N TRP A 569 -2.59 -34.34 20.94
CA TRP A 569 -1.59 -34.01 19.92
C TRP A 569 -1.19 -35.21 19.06
N ASN A 570 -1.07 -36.40 19.65
CA ASN A 570 -0.50 -37.58 18.98
C ASN A 570 -1.53 -38.36 18.14
N HIS A 571 -2.80 -37.99 18.19
CA HIS A 571 -3.83 -38.67 17.42
C HIS A 571 -3.80 -38.20 15.95
N SER A 572 -3.25 -39.02 15.05
CA SER A 572 -2.98 -38.66 13.65
C SER A 572 -4.14 -38.03 12.89
N ALA A 573 -5.38 -38.46 13.12
CA ALA A 573 -6.55 -37.89 12.46
C ALA A 573 -6.87 -36.43 12.84
N ASN A 574 -6.28 -35.91 13.93
CA ASN A 574 -6.38 -34.49 14.30
C ASN A 574 -5.45 -33.59 13.45
N TRP A 575 -4.59 -34.15 12.60
CA TRP A 575 -3.69 -33.41 11.70
C TRP A 575 -3.97 -33.74 10.25
N ASP A 576 -3.82 -32.78 9.35
CA ASP A 576 -3.66 -33.13 7.92
C ASP A 576 -2.28 -33.75 7.69
N PHE A 577 -2.16 -34.73 6.78
CA PHE A 577 -0.91 -35.41 6.42
C PHE A 577 -0.14 -36.05 7.61
N GLY A 578 -0.84 -36.37 8.71
CA GLY A 578 -0.31 -37.08 9.88
C GLY A 578 0.32 -36.18 10.96
N VAL A 579 0.76 -36.79 12.08
CA VAL A 579 1.30 -36.03 13.23
C VAL A 579 2.62 -35.34 12.83
N PRO A 580 2.78 -34.03 13.10
CA PRO A 580 4.04 -33.33 12.86
C PRO A 580 5.18 -33.84 13.74
N ASN A 581 6.38 -33.78 13.17
CA ASN A 581 7.65 -34.21 13.73
C ASN A 581 8.71 -33.11 13.59
N ALA A 582 9.94 -33.39 14.04
CA ALA A 582 11.07 -32.45 14.04
C ALA A 582 11.48 -31.89 12.65
N GLN A 583 10.95 -32.45 11.55
CA GLN A 583 11.22 -32.02 10.17
C GLN A 583 10.06 -31.22 9.56
N THR A 584 8.86 -31.28 10.14
CA THR A 584 7.65 -30.61 9.64
C THR A 584 7.23 -29.46 10.55
N ASP A 585 6.74 -28.38 9.96
CA ASP A 585 6.16 -27.27 10.70
C ASP A 585 4.72 -27.63 11.18
N ALA A 586 4.29 -27.11 12.33
CA ALA A 586 2.96 -27.33 12.88
C ALA A 586 2.16 -26.02 12.92
N ILE A 587 0.91 -26.04 12.49
CA ILE A 587 0.02 -24.88 12.43
C ILE A 587 -1.27 -25.19 13.18
N ILE A 588 -1.54 -24.47 14.28
CA ILE A 588 -2.79 -24.59 15.03
C ILE A 588 -3.73 -23.48 14.59
N ARG A 589 -4.86 -23.88 14.00
CA ARG A 589 -5.78 -22.96 13.31
C ARG A 589 -6.95 -22.55 14.17
N ALA A 590 -7.45 -21.34 13.94
CA ALA A 590 -8.65 -20.85 14.62
C ALA A 590 -9.88 -21.65 14.20
N GLY A 591 -10.87 -21.75 15.09
CA GLY A 591 -12.15 -22.41 14.81
C GLY A 591 -12.11 -23.95 14.83
N ALA A 592 -10.98 -24.56 15.21
CA ALA A 592 -10.93 -26.01 15.46
C ALA A 592 -11.90 -26.38 16.61
N PRO A 593 -12.69 -27.46 16.50
CA PRO A 593 -13.68 -27.84 17.51
C PRO A 593 -13.06 -28.30 18.83
N ARG A 594 -11.77 -28.66 18.82
CA ARG A 594 -10.93 -28.94 19.99
C ARG A 594 -9.53 -28.42 19.69
N TYR A 595 -8.85 -27.89 20.70
CA TYR A 595 -7.45 -27.45 20.60
C TYR A 595 -6.51 -28.49 21.22
N PRO A 596 -5.24 -28.57 20.78
CA PRO A 596 -4.33 -29.63 21.20
C PRO A 596 -3.85 -29.47 22.64
N LYS A 597 -3.72 -30.61 23.32
CA LYS A 597 -3.10 -30.79 24.63
C LYS A 597 -1.87 -31.67 24.51
N ILE A 598 -0.77 -31.21 25.09
CA ILE A 598 0.53 -31.92 25.10
C ILE A 598 0.80 -32.44 26.52
N ASN A 599 0.73 -33.76 26.67
CA ASN A 599 1.01 -34.48 27.92
C ASN A 599 2.33 -35.29 27.88
N GLY A 600 2.93 -35.46 26.70
CA GLY A 600 4.11 -36.30 26.46
C GLY A 600 5.20 -35.56 25.68
N ASN A 601 6.25 -36.29 25.29
CA ASN A 601 7.34 -35.70 24.53
C ASN A 601 6.92 -35.46 23.06
N VAL A 602 7.08 -34.24 22.57
CA VAL A 602 6.72 -33.81 21.22
C VAL A 602 7.88 -32.99 20.65
N SER A 603 8.17 -33.15 19.35
CA SER A 603 9.15 -32.31 18.65
C SER A 603 8.59 -31.88 17.30
N VAL A 604 8.69 -30.59 16.98
CA VAL A 604 8.34 -30.00 15.68
C VAL A 604 9.50 -29.20 15.12
N LYS A 605 9.49 -28.95 13.81
CA LYS A 605 10.40 -27.98 13.20
C LYS A 605 10.04 -26.57 13.69
N SER A 606 8.99 -25.96 13.14
CA SER A 606 8.44 -24.69 13.62
C SER A 606 7.02 -24.87 14.13
N LEU A 607 6.52 -23.94 14.95
CA LEU A 607 5.14 -23.88 15.41
C LEU A 607 4.53 -22.53 15.10
N THR A 608 3.33 -22.50 14.53
CA THR A 608 2.49 -21.29 14.44
C THR A 608 1.14 -21.56 15.10
N ILE A 609 0.73 -20.68 16.01
CA ILE A 609 -0.63 -20.65 16.56
C ILE A 609 -1.32 -19.41 15.96
N GLU A 610 -2.42 -19.62 15.23
CA GLU A 610 -3.19 -18.56 14.60
C GLU A 610 -3.97 -17.71 15.63
N PRO A 611 -4.31 -16.46 15.31
CA PRO A 611 -5.15 -15.63 16.18
C PRO A 611 -6.50 -16.30 16.42
N GLY A 612 -6.92 -16.47 17.67
CA GLY A 612 -8.15 -17.20 17.98
C GLY A 612 -7.94 -18.66 18.38
N ALA A 613 -6.74 -19.21 18.15
CA ALA A 613 -6.34 -20.58 18.48
C ALA A 613 -5.51 -20.68 19.77
N LEU A 614 -5.39 -21.89 20.32
CA LEU A 614 -4.58 -22.15 21.51
C LEU A 614 -3.91 -23.53 21.54
N ILE A 615 -2.95 -23.69 22.46
CA ILE A 615 -2.37 -24.98 22.87
C ILE A 615 -2.27 -25.02 24.40
N GLU A 616 -2.53 -26.18 25.00
CA GLU A 616 -2.20 -26.44 26.40
C GLU A 616 -1.02 -27.43 26.52
N HIS A 617 0.06 -27.01 27.16
CA HIS A 617 1.22 -27.84 27.49
C HIS A 617 1.17 -28.22 28.98
N LEU A 618 0.78 -29.46 29.22
CA LEU A 618 0.45 -30.02 30.54
C LEU A 618 1.58 -30.89 31.10
N GLY A 619 2.37 -31.53 30.23
CA GLY A 619 3.45 -32.44 30.62
C GLY A 619 4.41 -32.78 29.49
N GLY A 620 5.47 -33.52 29.81
CA GLY A 620 6.52 -33.92 28.86
C GLY A 620 7.38 -32.76 28.35
N THR A 621 8.31 -33.08 27.44
CA THR A 621 9.17 -32.10 26.77
C THR A 621 8.59 -31.73 25.41
N PHE A 622 8.28 -30.45 25.19
CA PHE A 622 7.89 -29.91 23.90
C PHE A 622 9.08 -29.17 23.27
N THR A 623 9.59 -29.68 22.15
CA THR A 623 10.73 -29.12 21.42
C THR A 623 10.27 -28.46 20.12
N ILE A 624 10.72 -27.23 19.89
CA ILE A 624 10.52 -26.48 18.65
C ILE A 624 11.91 -26.10 18.14
N GLY A 625 12.35 -26.75 17.05
CA GLY A 625 13.71 -26.61 16.52
C GLY A 625 13.97 -25.33 15.71
N GLY A 626 12.90 -24.65 15.30
CA GLY A 626 12.89 -23.40 14.55
C GLY A 626 11.94 -22.38 15.19
N GLN A 627 11.17 -21.66 14.36
CA GLN A 627 10.36 -20.54 14.85
C GLN A 627 9.14 -20.98 15.67
N PHE A 628 8.82 -20.24 16.73
CA PHE A 628 7.58 -20.34 17.49
C PHE A 628 6.79 -19.03 17.39
N HIS A 629 5.79 -19.02 16.52
CA HIS A 629 4.91 -17.87 16.29
C HIS A 629 3.61 -17.96 17.11
N LEU A 630 3.36 -16.93 17.91
CA LEU A 630 2.06 -16.62 18.51
C LEU A 630 1.48 -15.39 17.79
N LYS A 631 0.61 -15.63 16.81
CA LYS A 631 0.00 -14.57 15.98
C LYS A 631 -1.16 -13.88 16.70
N SER A 632 -1.44 -12.62 16.36
CA SER A 632 -2.60 -11.87 16.87
C SER A 632 -3.18 -10.95 15.79
N THR A 633 -4.49 -10.68 15.82
CA THR A 633 -5.18 -9.60 15.09
C THR A 633 -5.60 -8.49 16.08
N HIS A 634 -6.40 -7.53 15.63
CA HIS A 634 -7.00 -6.53 16.52
C HIS A 634 -8.02 -7.16 17.49
N ASP A 635 -8.68 -8.25 17.11
CA ASP A 635 -9.79 -8.88 17.83
C ASP A 635 -9.42 -10.18 18.56
N TYR A 636 -8.37 -10.87 18.10
CA TYR A 636 -7.98 -12.17 18.63
C TYR A 636 -6.48 -12.29 18.88
N ASN A 637 -6.13 -12.93 19.99
CA ASN A 637 -4.78 -13.36 20.34
C ASN A 637 -4.72 -14.89 20.23
N SER A 638 -3.61 -15.42 19.73
CA SER A 638 -3.24 -16.81 20.01
C SER A 638 -2.88 -16.98 21.48
N SER A 639 -3.13 -18.17 22.04
CA SER A 639 -2.79 -18.51 23.43
C SER A 639 -1.91 -19.75 23.55
N PHE A 640 -0.76 -19.62 24.20
CA PHE A 640 0.01 -20.77 24.67
C PHE A 640 -0.13 -20.84 26.19
N ILE A 641 -0.77 -21.90 26.68
CA ILE A 641 -0.95 -22.19 28.10
C ILE A 641 0.08 -23.26 28.45
N SER A 642 0.94 -23.02 29.44
CA SER A 642 1.85 -24.04 29.95
C SER A 642 1.72 -24.13 31.47
N THR A 643 1.19 -25.26 31.93
CA THR A 643 0.94 -25.56 33.34
C THR A 643 1.82 -26.70 33.85
N GLY A 644 2.61 -27.33 32.97
CA GLY A 644 3.62 -28.32 33.31
C GLY A 644 4.62 -28.56 32.17
N GLY A 645 5.47 -29.58 32.34
CA GLY A 645 6.44 -30.01 31.33
C GLY A 645 7.64 -29.07 31.12
N SER A 646 8.47 -29.37 30.11
CA SER A 646 9.61 -28.55 29.69
C SER A 646 9.41 -28.06 28.26
N LEU A 647 9.63 -26.77 28.00
CA LEU A 647 9.60 -26.19 26.66
C LEU A 647 11.04 -25.94 26.21
N VAL A 648 11.41 -26.44 25.04
CA VAL A 648 12.73 -26.27 24.43
C VAL A 648 12.55 -25.52 23.11
N VAL A 649 12.87 -24.23 23.12
CA VAL A 649 12.85 -23.33 21.96
C VAL A 649 13.93 -22.27 22.17
N ALA A 650 14.58 -21.80 21.10
CA ALA A 650 15.55 -20.72 21.22
C ALA A 650 14.83 -19.37 21.46
N PRO A 651 15.30 -18.51 22.39
CA PRO A 651 14.60 -17.25 22.74
C PRO A 651 14.43 -16.28 21.57
N ASP A 652 15.38 -16.29 20.63
CA ASP A 652 15.35 -15.50 19.39
C ASP A 652 14.32 -16.01 18.37
N SER A 653 13.89 -17.25 18.49
CA SER A 653 12.95 -17.94 17.61
C SER A 653 11.51 -17.84 18.12
N VAL A 654 11.30 -17.36 19.34
CA VAL A 654 9.98 -16.96 19.85
C VAL A 654 9.57 -15.63 19.21
N LYS A 655 8.38 -15.57 18.60
CA LYS A 655 7.78 -14.35 18.04
C LYS A 655 6.33 -14.23 18.47
N ILE A 656 6.06 -13.30 19.39
CA ILE A 656 4.72 -13.03 19.90
C ILE A 656 4.25 -11.70 19.35
N TYR A 657 3.35 -11.76 18.38
CA TYR A 657 2.94 -10.61 17.59
C TYR A 657 1.84 -9.82 18.29
N GLN A 658 1.99 -8.50 18.27
CA GLN A 658 1.02 -7.54 18.74
C GLN A 658 0.80 -6.48 17.65
N PRO A 659 -0.34 -6.49 16.93
CA PRO A 659 -0.65 -5.46 15.96
C PRO A 659 -0.97 -4.13 16.66
N ILE A 660 -0.63 -3.03 15.97
CA ILE A 660 -0.99 -1.67 16.32
C ILE A 660 -2.18 -1.27 15.45
N SER A 661 -3.31 -0.97 16.09
CA SER A 661 -4.55 -0.54 15.42
C SER A 661 -4.55 0.95 15.04
N ASN A 662 -3.88 1.80 15.82
CA ASN A 662 -3.80 3.24 15.55
C ASN A 662 -2.55 3.83 16.23
N PRO A 663 -1.63 4.49 15.50
CA PRO A 663 -0.42 5.08 16.07
C PRO A 663 -0.67 6.21 17.08
N ALA A 664 -1.88 6.78 17.10
CA ALA A 664 -2.26 7.79 18.08
C ALA A 664 -2.51 7.22 19.49
N TYR A 665 -2.81 5.93 19.63
CA TYR A 665 -3.22 5.31 20.90
C TYR A 665 -2.04 5.02 21.84
N ASN A 666 -2.35 4.88 23.14
CA ASN A 666 -1.39 4.50 24.18
C ASN A 666 -1.58 3.03 24.53
N TYR A 667 -0.66 2.16 24.12
CA TYR A 667 -0.76 0.73 24.38
C TYR A 667 -0.20 0.41 25.77
N ALA A 668 -1.08 -0.02 26.68
CA ALA A 668 -0.74 -0.41 28.05
C ALA A 668 -0.57 -1.94 28.13
N MET A 669 0.66 -2.41 28.29
CA MET A 669 1.03 -3.81 28.13
C MET A 669 1.98 -4.33 29.22
N SER A 670 2.13 -5.65 29.29
CA SER A 670 3.13 -6.38 30.08
C SER A 670 3.80 -7.42 29.17
N SER A 671 5.07 -7.72 29.42
CA SER A 671 5.84 -8.62 28.55
C SER A 671 5.44 -10.09 28.77
N PRO A 672 5.14 -10.85 27.70
CA PRO A 672 4.93 -12.30 27.75
C PRO A 672 6.24 -13.11 27.88
N VAL A 673 7.38 -12.42 27.77
CA VAL A 673 8.74 -12.98 27.71
C VAL A 673 9.67 -12.29 28.70
N SER A 674 10.79 -12.91 28.98
CA SER A 674 11.89 -12.39 29.78
C SER A 674 13.25 -12.67 29.11
N GLY A 675 14.33 -12.27 29.78
CA GLY A 675 15.70 -12.44 29.29
C GLY A 675 16.18 -11.30 28.39
N PRO A 676 17.41 -11.41 27.82
CA PRO A 676 18.08 -10.30 27.13
C PRO A 676 17.37 -9.75 25.88
N LEU A 677 16.47 -10.52 25.27
CA LEU A 677 15.70 -10.11 24.10
C LEU A 677 14.37 -9.42 24.45
N ALA A 678 13.93 -9.47 25.71
CA ALA A 678 12.71 -8.85 26.17
C ALA A 678 12.92 -7.34 26.43
N THR A 679 13.30 -6.58 25.40
CA THR A 679 13.57 -5.13 25.46
C THR A 679 12.74 -4.35 24.44
N LYS A 680 12.71 -3.01 24.57
CA LYS A 680 12.04 -2.10 23.62
C LYS A 680 12.63 -2.27 22.22
N THR A 681 13.97 -2.21 22.08
CA THR A 681 14.70 -2.37 20.81
C THR A 681 14.31 -3.65 20.09
N ASN A 682 14.45 -4.80 20.75
CA ASN A 682 14.25 -6.12 20.16
C ASN A 682 12.77 -6.44 19.87
N SER A 683 11.84 -5.69 20.46
CA SER A 683 10.40 -5.83 20.20
C SER A 683 9.88 -4.96 19.05
N GLY A 684 10.74 -4.10 18.45
CA GLY A 684 10.34 -3.19 17.36
C GLY A 684 9.53 -1.97 17.82
N ILE A 685 9.60 -1.62 19.10
CA ILE A 685 8.97 -0.40 19.63
C ILE A 685 9.92 0.77 19.41
N THR A 686 9.54 1.74 18.59
CA THR A 686 10.37 2.93 18.31
C THR A 686 10.00 4.10 19.23
N GLY A 687 8.72 4.27 19.53
CA GLY A 687 8.22 5.36 20.37
C GLY A 687 8.61 5.25 21.85
N ASN A 688 8.44 6.36 22.59
CA ASN A 688 8.74 6.42 24.01
C ASN A 688 7.88 5.39 24.78
N THR A 689 8.54 4.61 25.64
CA THR A 689 7.93 3.59 26.49
C THR A 689 8.14 3.97 27.94
N TYR A 690 7.12 3.83 28.78
CA TYR A 690 7.15 4.29 30.16
C TYR A 690 6.62 3.23 31.13
N THR A 691 7.25 3.09 32.30
CA THR A 691 6.65 2.42 33.47
C THR A 691 6.04 3.46 34.40
N TYR A 692 5.10 3.06 35.26
CA TYR A 692 4.51 3.97 36.25
C TYR A 692 5.27 3.95 37.59
N ASP A 693 5.56 5.14 38.12
CA ASP A 693 6.17 5.39 39.42
C ASP A 693 5.11 5.92 40.41
N ASN A 694 4.71 5.07 41.37
CA ASN A 694 3.73 5.42 42.41
C ASN A 694 4.25 6.47 43.43
N PRO A 695 5.49 6.37 43.98
CA PRO A 695 6.07 7.42 44.81
C PRO A 695 5.97 8.84 44.23
N LEU A 696 6.24 8.98 42.93
CA LEU A 696 6.21 10.27 42.23
C LEU A 696 4.84 10.63 41.63
N ASN A 697 3.98 9.63 41.38
CA ASN A 697 2.78 9.72 40.56
C ASN A 697 3.07 10.20 39.12
N THR A 698 4.07 9.58 38.49
CA THR A 698 4.56 9.95 37.16
C THR A 698 4.91 8.73 36.33
N PHE A 699 4.93 8.89 35.01
CA PHE A 699 5.48 7.90 34.09
C PHE A 699 7.00 8.09 33.95
N LYS A 700 7.78 7.06 34.29
CA LYS A 700 9.24 7.00 34.12
C LYS A 700 9.55 6.44 32.73
N LEU A 701 10.29 7.20 31.92
CA LEU A 701 10.79 6.74 30.62
C LEU A 701 11.73 5.54 30.80
N MET A 702 11.55 4.50 29.99
CA MET A 702 12.45 3.35 29.90
C MET A 702 13.58 3.63 28.89
N SER A 703 14.77 3.08 29.11
CA SER A 703 15.81 3.04 28.06
C SER A 703 15.54 1.92 27.06
N ASP A 704 16.11 2.03 25.85
CA ASP A 704 15.81 1.11 24.75
C ASP A 704 16.18 -0.36 25.05
N ASP A 705 17.26 -0.56 25.81
CA ASP A 705 17.74 -1.88 26.26
C ASP A 705 17.33 -2.24 27.71
N GLU A 706 16.43 -1.48 28.34
CA GLU A 706 15.86 -1.85 29.65
C GLU A 706 14.98 -3.11 29.48
N GLN A 707 15.32 -4.20 30.17
CA GLN A 707 14.57 -5.45 30.10
C GLN A 707 13.18 -5.27 30.74
N PHE A 708 12.15 -5.80 30.08
CA PHE A 708 10.79 -5.83 30.60
C PHE A 708 10.70 -6.79 31.80
N GLU A 709 10.31 -6.26 32.95
CA GLU A 709 10.08 -7.02 34.18
C GLU A 709 8.75 -7.79 34.10
N PRO A 710 8.72 -9.13 34.19
CA PRO A 710 7.50 -9.92 34.08
C PRO A 710 6.42 -9.48 35.09
N GLY A 711 5.27 -9.08 34.56
CA GLY A 711 4.08 -8.72 35.31
C GLY A 711 3.96 -7.22 35.58
N LYS A 712 5.02 -6.45 35.32
CA LYS A 712 4.99 -4.99 35.42
C LYS A 712 4.41 -4.39 34.16
N GLY A 713 3.47 -3.47 34.32
CA GLY A 713 2.87 -2.80 33.17
C GLY A 713 3.70 -1.61 32.69
N PHE A 714 3.76 -1.44 31.37
CA PHE A 714 4.35 -0.30 30.68
C PHE A 714 3.38 0.27 29.65
N VAL A 715 3.56 1.52 29.27
CA VAL A 715 2.73 2.24 28.28
C VAL A 715 3.62 2.80 27.18
N PHE A 716 3.24 2.61 25.92
CA PHE A 716 3.99 3.11 24.76
C PHE A 716 3.08 3.56 23.61
N LYS A 717 3.67 4.26 22.64
CA LYS A 717 3.10 4.46 21.29
C LYS A 717 4.02 3.82 20.27
N ASN A 718 3.47 3.31 19.17
CA ASN A 718 4.25 2.80 18.04
C ASN A 718 3.48 3.00 16.73
N SER A 719 4.16 2.97 15.59
CA SER A 719 3.53 2.98 14.26
C SER A 719 3.53 1.63 13.57
N ALA A 720 4.45 0.73 13.93
CA ALA A 720 4.58 -0.62 13.37
C ALA A 720 4.12 -1.71 14.36
N PRO A 721 3.74 -2.91 13.90
CA PRO A 721 3.49 -4.06 14.78
C PRO A 721 4.67 -4.35 15.70
N VAL A 722 4.37 -4.74 16.94
CA VAL A 722 5.35 -5.11 17.97
C VAL A 722 5.50 -6.63 17.98
N VAL A 723 6.72 -7.15 18.14
CA VAL A 723 7.01 -8.59 18.14
C VAL A 723 7.93 -8.96 19.30
N PHE A 724 7.34 -9.39 20.40
CA PHE A 724 8.12 -9.81 21.57
C PHE A 724 8.91 -11.10 21.28
N SER A 725 10.19 -11.10 21.62
CA SER A 725 11.11 -12.24 21.54
C SER A 725 11.82 -12.43 22.89
N GLY A 726 12.17 -13.66 23.26
CA GLY A 726 12.76 -13.97 24.57
C GLY A 726 12.23 -15.28 25.17
N ASP A 727 12.61 -15.56 26.41
CA ASP A 727 12.17 -16.73 27.16
C ASP A 727 10.69 -16.58 27.53
N ILE A 728 9.81 -17.50 27.09
CA ILE A 728 8.38 -17.43 27.41
C ILE A 728 8.19 -17.57 28.92
N ASN A 729 7.47 -16.61 29.50
CA ASN A 729 7.17 -16.57 30.93
C ASN A 729 6.25 -17.75 31.30
N ARG A 730 6.76 -18.65 32.14
CA ARG A 730 6.07 -19.87 32.61
C ARG A 730 6.09 -20.04 34.14
N GLY A 731 6.80 -19.17 34.86
CA GLY A 731 6.94 -19.21 36.31
C GLY A 731 5.82 -18.48 37.06
N THR A 732 5.96 -18.39 38.38
CA THR A 732 5.12 -17.54 39.24
C THR A 732 5.83 -16.22 39.51
N TYR A 733 5.14 -15.09 39.38
CA TYR A 733 5.70 -13.75 39.50
C TYR A 733 4.98 -12.93 40.57
N THR A 734 5.69 -12.50 41.61
CA THR A 734 5.16 -11.67 42.70
C THR A 734 5.72 -10.26 42.62
N LEU A 735 4.82 -9.27 42.58
CA LEU A 735 5.16 -7.85 42.52
C LEU A 735 4.83 -7.18 43.85
N THR A 736 5.74 -6.34 44.32
CA THR A 736 5.52 -5.44 45.45
C THR A 736 4.85 -4.15 44.97
N LEU A 737 3.80 -3.72 45.66
CA LEU A 737 2.97 -2.57 45.32
C LEU A 737 3.02 -1.53 46.45
N ILE A 738 3.00 -0.24 46.10
CA ILE A 738 3.22 0.86 47.06
C ILE A 738 2.00 1.79 47.12
N ARG A 739 1.74 2.38 48.30
CA ARG A 739 0.83 3.52 48.49
C ARG A 739 1.59 4.74 48.98
N SER A 740 1.97 5.62 48.07
CA SER A 740 2.45 6.97 48.39
C SER A 740 1.31 7.98 48.53
N ALA A 741 1.58 9.13 49.15
CA ALA A 741 0.63 10.24 49.24
C ALA A 741 0.24 10.82 47.86
N LYS A 742 1.16 10.77 46.87
CA LYS A 742 0.93 11.26 45.50
C LYS A 742 0.18 10.24 44.65
N GLY A 743 0.67 9.00 44.61
CA GLY A 743 0.13 7.91 43.78
C GLY A 743 -1.14 7.28 44.35
N LYS A 744 -1.51 7.57 45.60
CA LYS A 744 -2.76 7.13 46.25
C LYS A 744 -3.05 5.63 46.15
N GLY A 745 -1.99 4.81 46.05
CA GLY A 745 -2.07 3.35 45.99
C GLY A 745 -2.16 2.75 44.59
N TRP A 746 -2.29 3.57 43.53
CA TRP A 746 -2.35 3.08 42.15
C TRP A 746 -1.02 2.48 41.72
N ASN A 747 -1.03 1.29 41.12
CA ASN A 747 0.16 0.65 40.55
C ASN A 747 -0.23 0.02 39.21
N LEU A 748 0.62 0.17 38.19
CA LEU A 748 0.42 -0.41 36.87
C LEU A 748 1.11 -1.78 36.80
N VAL A 749 0.33 -2.85 36.76
CA VAL A 749 0.78 -4.23 36.60
C VAL A 749 0.21 -4.76 35.28
N GLY A 750 0.46 -6.02 34.93
CA GLY A 750 -0.12 -6.61 33.74
C GLY A 750 0.12 -8.11 33.64
N ASN A 751 -0.58 -8.75 32.71
CA ASN A 751 -0.49 -10.18 32.49
C ASN A 751 0.90 -10.56 31.92
N PRO A 752 1.75 -11.31 32.64
CA PRO A 752 3.09 -11.70 32.18
C PRO A 752 3.09 -12.86 31.19
N TYR A 753 1.93 -13.43 30.82
CA TYR A 753 1.86 -14.71 30.10
C TYR A 753 1.36 -14.58 28.66
N THR A 754 1.63 -15.65 27.89
CA THR A 754 1.13 -15.91 26.54
C THR A 754 -0.34 -16.34 26.47
N ALA A 755 -1.09 -16.29 27.57
CA ALA A 755 -2.52 -16.62 27.64
C ALA A 755 -3.24 -15.70 28.64
N ALA A 756 -4.57 -15.69 28.61
CA ALA A 756 -5.36 -14.84 29.51
C ALA A 756 -5.33 -15.33 30.97
N ILE A 757 -5.50 -14.41 31.92
CA ILE A 757 -5.59 -14.70 33.37
C ILE A 757 -7.02 -14.49 33.84
N ASP A 758 -7.51 -15.38 34.69
CA ASP A 758 -8.73 -15.18 35.48
C ASP A 758 -8.39 -14.53 36.84
N TRP A 759 -8.84 -13.29 37.03
CA TRP A 759 -8.62 -12.51 38.26
C TRP A 759 -9.20 -13.18 39.51
N THR A 760 -10.30 -13.94 39.38
CA THR A 760 -10.94 -14.62 40.51
C THR A 760 -10.04 -15.72 41.10
N LEU A 761 -9.09 -16.22 40.30
CA LEU A 761 -8.17 -17.30 40.64
C LEU A 761 -6.78 -16.81 41.08
N LEU A 762 -6.53 -15.51 41.01
CA LEU A 762 -5.38 -14.88 41.66
C LEU A 762 -5.66 -14.78 43.16
N THR A 763 -5.47 -15.88 43.89
CA THR A 763 -5.74 -15.96 45.34
C THR A 763 -4.76 -15.15 46.19
N ASN A 764 -3.55 -14.92 45.69
CA ASN A 764 -2.46 -14.25 46.42
C ASN A 764 -2.42 -12.73 46.13
N LYS A 765 -3.46 -12.01 46.60
CA LYS A 765 -3.57 -10.55 46.61
C LYS A 765 -3.51 -10.06 48.07
N VAL A 766 -2.45 -9.35 48.45
CA VAL A 766 -2.20 -8.94 49.85
C VAL A 766 -2.25 -7.42 49.95
N ASN A 767 -3.17 -6.87 50.75
CA ASN A 767 -3.40 -5.41 50.87
C ASN A 767 -3.66 -4.71 49.52
N VAL A 768 -4.29 -5.40 48.57
CA VAL A 768 -4.75 -4.86 47.29
C VAL A 768 -6.27 -4.92 47.24
N ASP A 769 -6.93 -3.86 46.77
CA ASP A 769 -8.36 -3.86 46.49
C ASP A 769 -8.64 -5.02 45.51
N ASP A 770 -9.67 -5.82 45.76
CA ASP A 770 -10.00 -6.97 44.90
C ASP A 770 -10.78 -6.51 43.65
N SER A 771 -10.16 -5.59 42.93
CA SER A 771 -10.64 -4.90 41.74
C SER A 771 -9.46 -4.60 40.82
N PHE A 772 -9.73 -4.47 39.53
CA PHE A 772 -8.77 -3.93 38.58
C PHE A 772 -9.43 -2.95 37.61
N TRP A 773 -8.60 -2.09 37.01
CA TRP A 773 -9.03 -1.11 36.02
C TRP A 773 -8.21 -1.30 34.74
N LEU A 774 -8.88 -1.40 33.60
CA LEU A 774 -8.26 -1.61 32.29
C LEU A 774 -8.61 -0.44 31.37
N PHE A 775 -7.60 0.11 30.67
CA PHE A 775 -7.82 1.18 29.70
C PHE A 775 -8.29 0.60 28.36
N ARG A 776 -9.45 1.09 27.88
CA ARG A 776 -10.04 0.73 26.59
C ARG A 776 -9.59 1.73 25.54
N ASN A 777 -8.58 1.38 24.75
CA ASN A 777 -8.04 2.27 23.70
C ASN A 777 -9.06 2.62 22.60
N ASP A 778 -10.01 1.73 22.35
CA ASP A 778 -11.11 1.91 21.40
C ASP A 778 -12.18 2.91 21.88
N LEU A 779 -12.35 3.06 23.20
CA LEU A 779 -13.26 4.04 23.82
C LEU A 779 -12.52 5.27 24.36
N GLY A 780 -11.23 5.16 24.62
CA GLY A 780 -10.48 6.15 25.40
C GLY A 780 -10.99 6.31 26.83
N LEU A 781 -11.50 5.23 27.46
CA LEU A 781 -12.06 5.20 28.82
C LEU A 781 -11.40 4.12 29.69
N TYR A 782 -11.60 4.20 31.01
CA TYR A 782 -11.30 3.10 31.93
C TYR A 782 -12.54 2.24 32.20
N GLY A 783 -12.39 0.93 32.05
CA GLY A 783 -13.32 -0.06 32.58
C GLY A 783 -12.83 -0.64 33.90
N VAL A 784 -13.78 -1.05 34.74
CA VAL A 784 -13.55 -1.49 36.13
C VAL A 784 -14.27 -2.81 36.39
N TYR A 785 -13.61 -3.72 37.11
CA TYR A 785 -14.22 -4.93 37.68
C TYR A 785 -14.05 -4.96 39.20
N ASN A 786 -15.10 -5.33 39.95
CA ASN A 786 -15.08 -5.58 41.39
C ASN A 786 -15.37 -7.07 41.64
N ASN A 787 -14.39 -7.84 42.15
CA ASN A 787 -14.63 -9.26 42.44
C ASN A 787 -15.62 -9.48 43.60
N PRO A 788 -15.63 -8.71 44.72
CA PRO A 788 -16.59 -8.92 45.80
C PRO A 788 -18.06 -8.94 45.35
N SER A 789 -18.53 -7.94 44.59
CA SER A 789 -19.89 -7.93 44.01
C SER A 789 -20.01 -8.70 42.69
N GLY A 790 -18.90 -8.94 41.99
CA GLY A 790 -18.89 -9.51 40.64
C GLY A 790 -19.32 -8.53 39.55
N THR A 791 -19.46 -7.25 39.87
CA THR A 791 -19.98 -6.20 38.97
C THR A 791 -18.86 -5.56 38.14
N SER A 792 -19.20 -5.04 36.95
CA SER A 792 -18.30 -4.26 36.09
C SER A 792 -18.99 -3.06 35.43
N VAL A 793 -18.18 -2.08 35.01
CA VAL A 793 -18.59 -0.89 34.23
C VAL A 793 -17.55 -0.58 33.16
N ASN A 794 -18.00 -0.14 31.97
CA ASN A 794 -17.19 0.09 30.75
C ASN A 794 -16.27 -1.08 30.33
N LEU A 795 -16.35 -2.23 31.01
CA LEU A 795 -15.80 -3.51 30.55
C LEU A 795 -16.95 -4.29 29.94
N PRO A 796 -16.82 -4.75 28.69
CA PRO A 796 -17.62 -5.84 28.20
C PRO A 796 -17.27 -7.13 28.96
N ALA A 797 -17.87 -8.22 28.51
CA ALA A 797 -18.15 -9.34 29.39
C ALA A 797 -17.06 -10.43 29.43
N ASP A 798 -17.18 -11.35 30.39
CA ASP A 798 -16.12 -12.00 31.17
C ASP A 798 -15.18 -10.97 31.83
N PRO A 799 -15.73 -10.02 32.63
CA PRO A 799 -14.99 -8.85 33.12
C PRO A 799 -13.91 -9.18 34.15
N HIS A 800 -13.80 -10.44 34.59
CA HIS A 800 -12.74 -10.95 35.44
C HIS A 800 -11.52 -11.47 34.64
N ILE A 801 -11.62 -11.58 33.32
CA ILE A 801 -10.52 -12.05 32.46
C ILE A 801 -9.63 -10.88 32.05
N ILE A 802 -8.33 -11.02 32.33
CA ILE A 802 -7.28 -10.11 31.86
C ILE A 802 -6.66 -10.74 30.60
N PRO A 803 -6.79 -10.13 29.41
CA PRO A 803 -6.21 -10.65 28.18
C PRO A 803 -4.69 -10.85 28.26
N THR A 804 -4.14 -11.74 27.43
CA THR A 804 -2.69 -11.94 27.31
C THR A 804 -1.99 -10.60 27.03
N ARG A 805 -0.86 -10.35 27.74
CA ARG A 805 -0.01 -9.16 27.60
C ARG A 805 -0.63 -7.80 27.94
N HIS A 806 -1.88 -7.70 28.41
CA HIS A 806 -2.46 -6.40 28.79
C HIS A 806 -2.00 -5.93 30.17
N ALA A 807 -1.78 -4.63 30.30
CA ALA A 807 -1.62 -3.97 31.59
C ALA A 807 -2.97 -3.57 32.20
N ILE A 808 -3.01 -3.58 33.52
CA ILE A 808 -4.14 -3.16 34.35
C ILE A 808 -3.62 -2.33 35.52
N TRP A 809 -4.42 -1.39 35.98
CA TRP A 809 -4.21 -0.76 37.27
C TRP A 809 -4.77 -1.63 38.38
N VAL A 810 -4.04 -1.65 39.49
CA VAL A 810 -4.47 -2.19 40.78
C VAL A 810 -4.24 -1.13 41.86
N ARG A 811 -4.97 -1.20 42.98
CA ARG A 811 -4.85 -0.21 44.05
C ARG A 811 -4.54 -0.87 45.40
N VAL A 812 -3.49 -0.41 46.07
CA VAL A 812 -3.19 -0.78 47.46
C VAL A 812 -4.22 -0.14 48.39
N ASN A 813 -4.83 -0.94 49.28
CA ASN A 813 -5.95 -0.53 50.14
C ASN A 813 -5.68 0.80 50.85
N ILE A 814 -6.74 1.60 51.05
CA ILE A 814 -6.63 2.96 51.61
C ILE A 814 -5.93 3.03 52.98
N GLU A 815 -6.05 1.98 53.79
CA GLU A 815 -5.47 1.84 55.14
C GLU A 815 -4.03 1.29 55.16
N LYS A 816 -3.43 0.97 54.01
CA LYS A 816 -2.15 0.21 53.92
C LYS A 816 -1.10 0.98 53.13
N THR A 817 0.16 0.92 53.54
CA THR A 817 1.28 1.60 52.87
C THR A 817 1.92 0.79 51.74
N ALA A 818 1.75 -0.54 51.75
CA ALA A 818 2.24 -1.46 50.75
C ALA A 818 1.37 -2.72 50.66
N GLY A 819 1.46 -3.40 49.52
CA GLY A 819 0.81 -4.67 49.24
C GLY A 819 1.58 -5.50 48.23
N SER A 820 1.00 -6.62 47.78
CA SER A 820 1.57 -7.43 46.72
C SER A 820 0.51 -8.18 45.92
N ILE A 821 0.82 -8.45 44.66
CA ILE A 821 0.04 -9.32 43.77
C ILE A 821 0.94 -10.40 43.21
N THR A 822 0.45 -11.64 43.17
CA THR A 822 1.17 -12.78 42.59
C THR A 822 0.42 -13.35 41.40
N PHE A 823 1.01 -13.24 40.22
CA PHE A 823 0.57 -13.92 39.01
C PHE A 823 1.07 -15.36 39.04
N SER A 824 0.16 -16.33 38.96
CA SER A 824 0.46 -17.77 38.98
C SER A 824 -0.08 -18.46 37.72
N PRO A 825 0.64 -19.44 37.11
CA PRO A 825 0.14 -20.22 35.98
C PRO A 825 -1.19 -20.94 36.23
N SER A 826 -1.54 -21.20 37.50
CA SER A 826 -2.83 -21.79 37.89
C SER A 826 -4.06 -20.95 37.52
N ALA A 827 -3.87 -19.63 37.35
CA ALA A 827 -4.91 -18.69 36.96
C ALA A 827 -5.04 -18.51 35.44
N LEU A 828 -4.20 -19.17 34.63
CA LEU A 828 -4.30 -19.13 33.16
C LEU A 828 -5.61 -19.77 32.68
N ARG A 829 -6.25 -19.17 31.68
CA ARG A 829 -7.47 -19.72 31.07
C ARG A 829 -7.43 -19.70 29.54
N PRO A 830 -8.05 -20.69 28.88
CA PRO A 830 -8.23 -20.68 27.43
C PRO A 830 -9.21 -19.57 27.04
N HIS A 831 -8.66 -18.46 26.56
CA HIS A 831 -9.43 -17.35 26.03
C HIS A 831 -8.60 -16.63 24.97
N THR A 832 -9.19 -16.41 23.79
CA THR A 832 -8.46 -15.98 22.60
C THR A 832 -8.92 -14.65 22.02
N HIS A 833 -9.86 -13.94 22.66
CA HIS A 833 -10.16 -12.55 22.30
C HIS A 833 -9.11 -11.59 22.87
N THR A 834 -8.83 -10.50 22.15
CA THR A 834 -8.06 -9.34 22.64
C THR A 834 -8.87 -8.51 23.62
N TYR A 835 -10.18 -8.34 23.38
CA TYR A 835 -11.07 -7.50 24.19
C TYR A 835 -12.53 -8.05 24.29
N LEU A 836 -12.77 -8.97 25.23
CA LEU A 836 -14.07 -9.30 25.90
C LEU A 836 -15.28 -9.81 25.07
N LYS A 837 -15.78 -11.01 25.42
CA LYS A 837 -17.18 -11.56 25.41
C LYS A 837 -17.16 -12.80 26.35
N SER A 838 -18.13 -13.17 27.21
CA SER A 838 -19.60 -12.87 27.28
C SER A 838 -20.18 -12.82 28.74
N SER A 839 -21.51 -12.73 28.98
CA SER A 839 -22.10 -12.31 30.29
C SER A 839 -21.71 -13.13 31.53
N GLY A 840 -20.84 -12.58 32.38
CA GLY A 840 -20.70 -13.01 33.77
C GLY A 840 -21.83 -12.43 34.63
N ALA A 841 -22.57 -13.29 35.36
CA ALA A 841 -23.61 -12.83 36.25
C ALA A 841 -23.01 -12.08 37.45
N ALA A 842 -23.53 -10.89 37.77
CA ALA A 842 -23.25 -10.24 39.04
C ALA A 842 -23.71 -11.17 40.18
N LYS A 843 -22.99 -11.16 41.31
CA LYS A 843 -23.30 -12.06 42.44
C LYS A 843 -24.56 -11.62 43.20
N TYR A 844 -24.99 -10.38 42.99
CA TYR A 844 -26.06 -9.70 43.70
C TYR A 844 -26.84 -8.79 42.74
N PRO A 845 -28.09 -8.39 43.10
CA PRO A 845 -28.83 -7.38 42.35
C PRO A 845 -28.02 -6.10 42.13
N TYR A 846 -28.21 -5.43 40.99
CA TYR A 846 -27.47 -4.24 40.61
C TYR A 846 -28.22 -3.35 39.61
N ILE A 847 -27.74 -2.12 39.48
CA ILE A 847 -28.11 -1.15 38.43
C ILE A 847 -26.83 -0.63 37.80
N LYS A 848 -26.80 -0.49 36.48
CA LYS A 848 -25.83 0.32 35.74
C LYS A 848 -26.51 1.58 35.22
N LEU A 849 -26.06 2.73 35.72
CA LEU A 849 -26.47 4.04 35.22
C LEU A 849 -25.45 4.48 34.16
N ALA A 850 -25.93 4.76 32.96
CA ALA A 850 -25.14 5.27 31.86
C ALA A 850 -25.39 6.77 31.66
N VAL A 851 -24.36 7.47 31.21
CA VAL A 851 -24.45 8.82 30.65
C VAL A 851 -23.91 8.79 29.23
N ASP A 852 -24.78 9.07 28.26
CA ASP A 852 -24.41 9.32 26.87
C ASP A 852 -24.17 10.81 26.68
N PHE A 853 -23.04 11.19 26.05
CA PHE A 853 -22.67 12.59 25.86
C PHE A 853 -22.71 13.03 24.39
N ASN A 854 -23.40 14.15 24.13
CA ASN A 854 -23.58 14.77 22.80
C ASN A 854 -24.13 13.81 21.72
N ASN A 855 -24.92 12.79 22.10
CA ASN A 855 -25.57 11.82 21.20
C ASN A 855 -24.63 11.05 20.24
N ASN A 856 -23.32 11.00 20.52
CA ASN A 856 -22.30 10.39 19.66
C ASN A 856 -21.94 8.94 20.05
N ASN A 857 -22.81 8.23 20.79
CA ASN A 857 -22.51 6.95 21.46
C ASN A 857 -21.31 7.00 22.44
N ASN A 858 -20.91 8.20 22.88
CA ASN A 858 -19.87 8.40 23.90
C ASN A 858 -20.46 8.12 25.29
N ARG A 859 -20.63 6.84 25.59
CA ARG A 859 -21.19 6.33 26.85
C ARG A 859 -20.14 6.10 27.92
N ASP A 860 -20.42 6.55 29.13
CA ASP A 860 -19.72 6.13 30.35
C ASP A 860 -20.72 5.62 31.40
N GLU A 861 -20.29 4.66 32.21
CA GLU A 861 -21.14 3.96 33.19
C GLU A 861 -20.63 4.10 34.64
N LEU A 862 -21.59 4.05 35.58
CA LEU A 862 -21.38 3.65 36.98
C LEU A 862 -22.30 2.48 37.33
N ALA A 863 -21.94 1.69 38.35
CA ALA A 863 -22.80 0.64 38.88
C ALA A 863 -23.05 0.78 40.37
N ILE A 864 -24.24 0.38 40.81
CA ILE A 864 -24.61 0.21 42.21
C ILE A 864 -25.00 -1.26 42.39
N ALA A 865 -24.31 -1.98 43.27
CA ALA A 865 -24.61 -3.37 43.62
C ALA A 865 -25.25 -3.42 45.01
N LEU A 866 -26.35 -4.18 45.14
CA LEU A 866 -27.19 -4.24 46.33
C LEU A 866 -26.97 -5.58 47.05
N ILE A 867 -26.12 -5.55 48.07
CA ILE A 867 -25.70 -6.72 48.84
C ILE A 867 -26.75 -7.01 49.94
N PRO A 868 -27.25 -8.24 50.10
CA PRO A 868 -28.15 -8.60 51.21
C PRO A 868 -27.59 -8.15 52.57
N GLU A 869 -28.45 -7.59 53.43
CA GLU A 869 -28.04 -6.99 54.71
C GLU A 869 -27.30 -7.98 55.62
N ASP A 870 -27.69 -9.27 55.59
CA ASP A 870 -27.04 -10.37 56.32
C ASP A 870 -25.62 -10.72 55.83
N LYS A 871 -25.23 -10.20 54.66
CA LYS A 871 -23.95 -10.44 53.99
C LYS A 871 -23.11 -9.18 53.80
N TYR A 872 -23.67 -8.01 54.05
CA TYR A 872 -22.97 -6.74 53.87
C TYR A 872 -21.99 -6.49 55.00
N ASP A 873 -20.70 -6.45 54.65
CA ASP A 873 -19.60 -5.99 55.49
C ASP A 873 -18.83 -4.92 54.72
N GLU A 874 -18.73 -3.71 55.28
CA GLU A 874 -18.05 -2.58 54.65
C GLU A 874 -16.54 -2.86 54.40
N ALA A 875 -15.92 -3.72 55.21
CA ALA A 875 -14.52 -4.10 54.99
C ALA A 875 -14.32 -5.04 53.79
N SER A 876 -15.24 -5.99 53.59
CA SER A 876 -15.19 -7.01 52.53
C SER A 876 -15.81 -6.56 51.20
N TYR A 877 -16.83 -5.70 51.23
CA TYR A 877 -17.57 -5.23 50.05
C TYR A 877 -17.23 -3.80 49.65
N LYS A 878 -15.98 -3.37 49.80
CA LYS A 878 -15.56 -2.02 49.37
C LYS A 878 -15.86 -1.77 47.88
N GLY A 879 -16.43 -0.60 47.60
CA GLY A 879 -16.66 -0.13 46.24
C GLY A 879 -15.35 0.15 45.48
N SER A 880 -15.42 0.21 44.16
CA SER A 880 -14.27 0.48 43.29
C SER A 880 -14.27 1.95 42.86
N SER A 881 -13.20 2.68 43.18
CA SER A 881 -13.06 4.10 42.84
C SER A 881 -13.05 4.36 41.32
N LYS A 882 -13.54 5.52 40.89
CA LYS A 882 -13.44 5.97 39.49
C LYS A 882 -12.01 6.40 39.18
N TYR A 883 -11.38 5.72 38.21
CA TYR A 883 -10.14 6.18 37.59
C TYR A 883 -10.51 6.96 36.33
N PHE A 884 -10.27 8.27 36.34
CA PHE A 884 -10.74 9.16 35.28
C PHE A 884 -9.86 9.06 34.02
N SER A 885 -10.50 9.08 32.86
CA SER A 885 -9.84 9.00 31.55
C SER A 885 -9.21 10.33 31.12
N TYR A 886 -9.84 11.44 31.53
CA TYR A 886 -9.59 12.79 31.00
C TYR A 886 -9.83 12.92 29.48
N ASN A 887 -10.76 12.14 28.94
CA ASN A 887 -11.20 12.21 27.54
C ASN A 887 -12.32 13.26 27.39
N SER A 888 -12.15 14.25 26.50
CA SER A 888 -13.10 15.35 26.30
C SER A 888 -14.36 14.99 25.50
N LEU A 889 -14.41 13.76 24.97
CA LEU A 889 -15.58 13.22 24.26
C LEU A 889 -16.68 12.69 25.20
N TYR A 890 -16.38 12.52 26.49
CA TYR A 890 -17.25 11.87 27.47
C TYR A 890 -17.63 12.78 28.64
N CYS A 891 -18.76 12.46 29.27
CA CYS A 891 -19.14 12.96 30.58
C CYS A 891 -19.03 11.78 31.56
N GLU A 892 -17.96 11.74 32.37
CA GLU A 892 -17.68 10.60 33.24
C GLU A 892 -18.53 10.65 34.52
N VAL A 893 -19.38 9.66 34.72
CA VAL A 893 -20.33 9.55 35.84
C VAL A 893 -19.79 8.63 36.95
N TYR A 894 -20.12 8.97 38.20
CA TYR A 894 -19.72 8.23 39.39
C TYR A 894 -20.70 8.49 40.55
N SER A 895 -20.70 7.61 41.54
CA SER A 895 -21.35 7.85 42.83
C SER A 895 -20.36 8.41 43.86
N LEU A 896 -20.88 9.03 44.91
CA LEU A 896 -20.10 9.62 46.00
C LEU A 896 -20.35 8.84 47.28
N SER A 897 -19.29 8.31 47.89
CA SER A 897 -19.35 7.66 49.20
C SER A 897 -18.05 7.88 49.97
N ASN A 898 -18.13 8.18 51.27
CA ASN A 898 -16.99 8.40 52.17
C ASN A 898 -15.88 9.35 51.62
N GLY A 899 -16.26 10.32 50.78
CA GLY A 899 -15.33 11.27 50.14
C GLY A 899 -14.61 10.76 48.88
N GLU A 900 -14.88 9.52 48.44
CA GLU A 900 -14.38 8.97 47.18
C GLU A 900 -15.40 9.11 46.04
N SER A 901 -14.90 9.26 44.79
CA SER A 901 -15.68 9.02 43.58
C SER A 901 -15.64 7.53 43.26
N LEU A 902 -16.78 6.84 43.19
CA LEU A 902 -16.88 5.41 42.93
C LEU A 902 -17.49 5.11 41.55
N ALA A 903 -16.82 4.25 40.79
CA ALA A 903 -17.32 3.67 39.54
C ALA A 903 -18.28 2.49 39.82
N ILE A 904 -18.01 1.74 40.90
CA ILE A 904 -18.87 0.67 41.39
C ILE A 904 -19.07 0.91 42.89
N ASN A 905 -20.32 1.04 43.33
CA ASN A 905 -20.66 1.26 44.73
C ASN A 905 -21.48 0.06 45.24
N ASN A 906 -20.96 -0.63 46.24
CA ASN A 906 -21.64 -1.76 46.85
C ASN A 906 -22.33 -1.25 48.12
N LEU A 907 -23.65 -1.40 48.20
CA LEU A 907 -24.48 -0.90 49.30
C LEU A 907 -25.33 -2.04 49.88
N PRO A 908 -25.75 -1.98 51.15
CA PRO A 908 -26.72 -2.92 51.69
C PRO A 908 -28.07 -2.76 50.98
N LEU A 909 -28.76 -3.87 50.74
CA LEU A 909 -30.11 -3.89 50.19
C LEU A 909 -31.12 -3.44 51.25
N LEU A 910 -31.43 -2.14 51.25
CA LEU A 910 -32.42 -1.50 52.11
C LEU A 910 -33.71 -1.21 51.33
N GLN A 911 -34.81 -0.94 52.07
CA GLN A 911 -36.11 -0.61 51.48
C GLN A 911 -36.06 0.60 50.53
N THR A 912 -35.31 1.63 50.90
CA THR A 912 -34.96 2.76 50.01
C THR A 912 -33.50 3.15 50.24
N ILE A 913 -32.82 3.53 49.16
CA ILE A 913 -31.41 3.93 49.15
C ILE A 913 -31.30 5.22 48.33
N SER A 914 -30.79 6.28 48.95
CA SER A 914 -30.47 7.55 48.31
C SER A 914 -28.95 7.58 48.01
N VAL A 915 -28.56 7.65 46.73
CA VAL A 915 -27.15 7.60 46.29
C VAL A 915 -26.75 8.93 45.64
N PRO A 916 -25.96 9.78 46.31
CA PRO A 916 -25.44 11.00 45.71
C PRO A 916 -24.50 10.69 44.54
N LEU A 917 -24.71 11.38 43.41
CA LEU A 917 -23.92 11.21 42.20
C LEU A 917 -23.03 12.43 41.92
N GLY A 918 -22.05 12.22 41.05
CA GLY A 918 -21.31 13.29 40.41
C GLY A 918 -20.98 12.94 38.96
N ILE A 919 -20.70 13.99 38.20
CA ILE A 919 -20.24 13.90 36.80
C ILE A 919 -18.95 14.71 36.61
N SER A 920 -18.18 14.35 35.59
CA SER A 920 -16.93 15.02 35.20
C SER A 920 -16.82 15.13 33.69
N ASN A 921 -17.01 16.34 33.14
CA ASN A 921 -16.94 16.62 31.72
C ASN A 921 -15.85 17.67 31.41
N LEU A 922 -15.02 17.44 30.38
CA LEU A 922 -13.98 18.42 29.98
C LEU A 922 -14.43 19.39 28.89
N SER A 923 -15.57 19.14 28.25
CA SER A 923 -16.21 20.00 27.26
C SER A 923 -17.67 20.26 27.66
N LYS A 924 -18.27 21.35 27.14
CA LYS A 924 -19.70 21.63 27.32
C LYS A 924 -20.52 20.72 26.39
N GLY A 925 -21.73 20.31 26.79
CA GLY A 925 -22.54 19.42 25.96
C GLY A 925 -23.78 18.89 26.65
N GLU A 926 -24.60 18.16 25.89
CA GLU A 926 -25.79 17.46 26.38
C GLU A 926 -25.39 16.11 27.01
N ALA A 927 -25.85 15.85 28.23
CA ALA A 927 -25.68 14.58 28.93
C ALA A 927 -27.05 13.91 29.11
N VAL A 928 -27.17 12.67 28.63
CA VAL A 928 -28.40 11.87 28.71
C VAL A 928 -28.20 10.70 29.65
N PHE A 929 -28.91 10.70 30.77
CA PHE A 929 -28.90 9.66 31.78
C PHE A 929 -29.93 8.58 31.47
N SER A 930 -29.53 7.31 31.56
CA SER A 930 -30.38 6.13 31.34
C SER A 930 -29.91 4.95 32.19
N ILE A 931 -30.79 3.96 32.42
CA ILE A 931 -30.34 2.63 32.91
C ILE A 931 -29.87 1.83 31.70
N SER A 932 -28.59 1.44 31.68
CA SER A 932 -28.04 0.60 30.59
C SER A 932 -28.27 -0.89 30.81
N ASP A 933 -28.32 -1.32 32.07
CA ASP A 933 -28.47 -2.72 32.49
C ASP A 933 -28.90 -2.75 33.97
N ALA A 934 -29.76 -3.68 34.36
CA ALA A 934 -30.17 -3.84 35.75
C ALA A 934 -30.71 -5.25 36.02
N GLN A 935 -30.39 -5.76 37.21
CA GLN A 935 -31.04 -6.92 37.79
C GLN A 935 -31.52 -6.53 39.18
N LEU A 936 -32.79 -6.20 39.31
CA LEU A 936 -33.38 -5.67 40.54
C LEU A 936 -34.39 -6.66 41.15
N PRO A 937 -34.63 -6.59 42.47
CA PRO A 937 -35.77 -7.26 43.09
C PRO A 937 -37.10 -6.74 42.54
N ASP A 938 -38.13 -7.58 42.57
CA ASP A 938 -39.49 -7.20 42.13
C ASP A 938 -39.96 -5.91 42.83
N TYR A 939 -40.72 -5.09 42.10
CA TYR A 939 -41.29 -3.82 42.57
C TYR A 939 -40.27 -2.74 43.00
N THR A 940 -39.03 -2.82 42.50
CA THR A 940 -38.02 -1.76 42.71
C THR A 940 -38.18 -0.64 41.66
N THR A 941 -38.41 0.58 42.12
CA THR A 941 -38.40 1.82 41.34
C THR A 941 -37.04 2.52 41.45
N VAL A 942 -36.57 3.11 40.35
CA VAL A 942 -35.31 3.88 40.27
C VAL A 942 -35.59 5.26 39.71
N VAL A 943 -35.35 6.30 40.51
CA VAL A 943 -35.60 7.70 40.14
C VAL A 943 -34.30 8.49 40.18
N LEU A 944 -34.04 9.28 39.14
CA LEU A 944 -33.00 10.30 39.13
C LEU A 944 -33.61 11.65 39.54
N LEU A 945 -32.97 12.32 40.49
CA LEU A 945 -33.24 13.69 40.90
C LEU A 945 -32.09 14.60 40.46
N ASP A 946 -32.36 15.68 39.71
CA ASP A 946 -31.45 16.82 39.61
C ASP A 946 -31.82 17.88 40.65
N ASN A 947 -31.01 18.00 41.70
CA ASN A 947 -31.18 18.96 42.79
C ASN A 947 -31.00 20.43 42.35
N HIS A 948 -30.52 20.71 41.12
CA HIS A 948 -30.38 22.07 40.60
C HIS A 948 -31.71 22.65 40.11
N ASN A 949 -32.52 21.85 39.41
CA ASN A 949 -33.83 22.26 38.90
C ASN A 949 -35.01 21.55 39.60
N TYR A 950 -34.73 20.65 40.54
CA TYR A 950 -35.68 19.77 41.23
C TYR A 950 -36.50 18.89 40.28
N GLU A 951 -35.90 18.42 39.18
CA GLU A 951 -36.55 17.55 38.22
C GLU A 951 -36.39 16.06 38.59
N LEU A 952 -37.50 15.33 38.51
CA LEU A 952 -37.58 13.89 38.79
C LEU A 952 -37.81 13.12 37.49
N THR A 953 -37.02 12.07 37.25
CA THR A 953 -37.22 11.14 36.13
C THR A 953 -37.14 9.71 36.63
N GLU A 954 -38.21 8.93 36.44
CA GLU A 954 -38.23 7.51 36.79
C GLU A 954 -37.52 6.70 35.71
N LEU A 955 -36.22 6.42 35.89
CA LEU A 955 -35.45 5.65 34.91
C LEU A 955 -35.92 4.18 34.82
N SER A 956 -36.57 3.64 35.85
CA SER A 956 -37.17 2.29 35.82
C SER A 956 -38.38 2.15 34.89
N SER A 957 -39.02 3.25 34.47
CA SER A 957 -40.11 3.21 33.49
C SER A 957 -39.62 3.02 32.04
N GLY A 958 -38.32 3.26 31.81
CA GLY A 958 -37.73 3.44 30.48
C GLY A 958 -37.60 4.91 30.05
N ASP A 959 -38.02 5.87 30.87
CA ASP A 959 -37.76 7.30 30.64
C ASP A 959 -36.26 7.63 30.77
N ASN A 960 -35.77 8.58 29.97
CA ASN A 960 -34.40 9.10 30.03
C ASN A 960 -34.40 10.56 30.48
N TYR A 961 -33.35 10.99 31.18
CA TYR A 961 -33.18 12.38 31.61
C TYR A 961 -32.07 13.07 30.81
N SER A 962 -32.38 14.13 30.07
CA SER A 962 -31.38 14.93 29.34
C SER A 962 -31.15 16.29 30.00
N VAL A 963 -29.88 16.72 30.03
CA VAL A 963 -29.46 17.98 30.63
C VAL A 963 -28.29 18.61 29.87
N LEU A 964 -28.36 19.92 29.63
CA LEU A 964 -27.25 20.69 29.07
C LEU A 964 -26.23 21.04 30.16
N LEU A 965 -24.98 20.64 29.97
CA LEU A 965 -23.86 20.92 30.87
C LEU A 965 -23.08 22.14 30.37
N GLU A 966 -23.40 23.31 30.93
CA GLU A 966 -22.75 24.57 30.56
C GLU A 966 -21.37 24.78 31.23
N ASN A 967 -21.03 23.99 32.25
CA ASN A 967 -19.78 24.08 32.99
C ASN A 967 -18.93 22.82 32.78
N THR A 968 -17.60 22.97 32.83
CA THR A 968 -16.63 21.88 32.76
C THR A 968 -16.01 21.59 34.13
N GLY A 969 -15.51 20.38 34.32
CA GLY A 969 -14.96 19.89 35.59
C GLY A 969 -15.92 18.98 36.34
N LYS A 970 -15.66 18.78 37.64
CA LYS A 970 -16.46 17.89 38.50
C LYS A 970 -17.66 18.62 39.10
N GLN A 971 -18.85 18.05 38.93
CA GLN A 971 -20.10 18.54 39.53
C GLN A 971 -20.59 17.48 40.51
N ASN A 972 -20.22 17.63 41.79
CA ASN A 972 -20.62 16.72 42.88
C ASN A 972 -21.95 17.17 43.50
N GLY A 973 -22.87 16.24 43.78
CA GLY A 973 -24.09 16.52 44.55
C GLY A 973 -25.21 17.22 43.78
N ARG A 974 -25.03 17.44 42.47
CA ARG A 974 -26.13 17.89 41.59
C ARG A 974 -27.17 16.79 41.41
N PHE A 975 -26.73 15.59 41.08
CA PHE A 975 -27.62 14.46 40.81
C PHE A 975 -27.66 13.49 41.98
N GLU A 976 -28.79 12.82 42.15
CA GLU A 976 -29.00 11.81 43.18
C GLU A 976 -29.88 10.69 42.61
N LEU A 977 -29.49 9.44 42.84
CA LEU A 977 -30.27 8.27 42.43
C LEU A 977 -31.00 7.69 43.63
N ILE A 978 -32.32 7.57 43.54
CA ILE A 978 -33.18 7.04 44.58
C ILE A 978 -33.68 5.68 44.11
N ILE A 979 -33.30 4.63 44.83
CA ILE A 979 -33.67 3.24 44.56
C ILE A 979 -34.62 2.81 45.68
N SER A 980 -35.88 2.51 45.37
CA SER A 980 -36.88 2.14 46.39
C SER A 980 -37.67 0.89 46.01
N GLN A 981 -37.79 -0.04 46.97
CA GLN A 981 -38.70 -1.19 46.92
C GLN A 981 -40.10 -0.85 47.44
N SER A 982 -40.32 0.38 47.92
CA SER A 982 -41.60 0.79 48.48
C SER A 982 -42.59 1.14 47.36
N SER A 983 -43.51 0.22 47.06
CA SER A 983 -44.71 0.55 46.30
C SER A 983 -45.64 1.40 47.16
N SER A 984 -45.42 2.73 47.15
CA SER A 984 -46.43 3.67 47.63
C SER A 984 -47.63 3.66 46.67
N THR A 985 -48.46 2.62 46.82
CA THR A 985 -49.67 2.46 46.01
C THR A 985 -50.62 3.60 46.31
N ALA A 986 -50.67 4.57 45.39
CA ALA A 986 -51.72 5.57 45.34
C ALA A 986 -53.05 4.83 45.13
N THR A 987 -54.07 5.16 45.92
CA THR A 987 -55.42 4.60 45.70
C THR A 987 -56.12 5.23 44.50
N ASP A 988 -55.67 6.43 44.10
CA ASP A 988 -56.13 7.19 42.94
C ASP A 988 -54.98 8.06 42.40
N ASP A 989 -54.78 8.10 41.08
CA ASP A 989 -53.85 9.04 40.44
C ASP A 989 -54.21 10.50 40.78
N ILE A 990 -53.25 11.32 41.23
CA ILE A 990 -53.51 12.76 41.31
C ILE A 990 -53.68 13.27 39.88
N LYS A 991 -54.89 13.72 39.53
CA LYS A 991 -55.17 14.47 38.29
C LYS A 991 -54.60 15.88 38.40
N LEU A 992 -53.28 15.97 38.37
CA LEU A 992 -52.53 17.17 38.03
C LEU A 992 -52.68 17.40 36.51
N ASP A 993 -52.59 18.66 36.08
CA ASP A 993 -53.21 19.14 34.84
C ASP A 993 -52.85 18.36 33.56
N LYS A 994 -53.89 18.03 32.78
CA LYS A 994 -53.79 17.33 31.48
C LYS A 994 -53.23 18.24 30.37
N THR A 995 -51.96 18.61 30.42
CA THR A 995 -51.33 19.38 29.33
C THR A 995 -50.10 18.74 28.70
N ASN A 996 -49.44 17.77 29.33
CA ASN A 996 -48.48 16.86 28.67
C ASN A 996 -48.44 15.49 29.37
N ASN A 997 -48.34 14.42 28.59
CA ASN A 997 -48.09 13.07 29.13
C ASN A 997 -46.62 12.96 29.58
N ASN A 998 -46.39 12.22 30.68
CA ASN A 998 -45.10 11.95 31.35
C ASN A 998 -44.33 13.16 31.93
N LYS A 999 -44.48 13.37 33.24
CA LYS A 999 -43.39 13.43 34.23
C LYS A 999 -43.99 13.42 35.65
N MET A 1000 -43.35 12.75 36.61
CA MET A 1000 -43.84 12.72 38.00
C MET A 1000 -43.45 14.01 38.73
N PRO A 1001 -44.38 14.90 39.10
CA PRO A 1001 -44.07 16.12 39.85
C PRO A 1001 -43.93 15.86 41.37
N LEU A 1002 -43.95 14.58 41.76
CA LEU A 1002 -44.12 14.12 43.13
C LEU A 1002 -43.56 12.70 43.26
N LEU A 1003 -42.67 12.47 44.24
CA LEU A 1003 -42.24 11.13 44.66
C LEU A 1003 -42.44 10.98 46.17
N VAL A 1004 -43.02 9.85 46.60
CA VAL A 1004 -43.24 9.49 48.00
C VAL A 1004 -42.53 8.17 48.29
N TYR A 1005 -41.61 8.17 49.25
CA TYR A 1005 -40.91 6.97 49.71
C TYR A 1005 -40.65 7.01 51.22
N THR A 1006 -40.28 5.88 51.80
CA THR A 1006 -39.85 5.76 53.20
C THR A 1006 -38.33 5.67 53.29
N GLU A 1007 -37.74 6.39 54.24
CA GLU A 1007 -36.30 6.36 54.56
C GLU A 1007 -36.15 6.29 56.08
N GLN A 1008 -35.64 5.17 56.59
CA GLN A 1008 -35.51 4.87 58.03
C GLN A 1008 -36.85 4.93 58.80
N ASP A 1009 -37.12 6.05 59.47
CA ASP A 1009 -38.32 6.35 60.27
C ASP A 1009 -39.11 7.56 59.71
N LYS A 1010 -38.78 8.01 58.51
CA LYS A 1010 -39.36 9.20 57.85
C LYS A 1010 -40.03 8.84 56.54
N ILE A 1011 -41.11 9.56 56.25
CA ILE A 1011 -41.73 9.63 54.93
C ILE A 1011 -41.11 10.83 54.23
N ILE A 1012 -40.48 10.60 53.08
CA ILE A 1012 -39.93 11.65 52.24
C ILE A 1012 -40.90 11.94 51.11
N VAL A 1013 -41.19 13.23 50.91
CA VAL A 1013 -42.05 13.73 49.84
C VAL A 1013 -41.26 14.75 49.02
N LEU A 1014 -40.76 14.32 47.87
CA LEU A 1014 -40.10 15.18 46.89
C LEU A 1014 -41.16 15.83 46.01
N ILE A 1015 -41.12 17.15 45.88
CA ILE A 1015 -42.08 17.92 45.07
C ILE A 1015 -41.35 18.75 44.02
N SER A 1016 -41.88 18.73 42.79
CA SER A 1016 -41.45 19.54 41.66
C SER A 1016 -42.64 20.24 41.02
N GLY A 1017 -42.63 21.58 40.98
CA GLY A 1017 -43.65 22.37 40.28
C GLY A 1017 -45.05 22.43 40.94
N LEU A 1018 -45.25 21.94 42.16
CA LEU A 1018 -46.54 21.98 42.86
C LEU A 1018 -46.57 23.05 43.96
N ASN A 1019 -47.15 24.21 43.63
CA ASN A 1019 -47.39 25.28 44.61
C ASN A 1019 -48.53 24.95 45.57
N LYS A 1020 -48.41 25.38 46.84
CA LYS A 1020 -49.41 25.19 47.92
C LYS A 1020 -49.81 23.73 48.18
N ALA A 1021 -48.86 22.81 48.08
CA ALA A 1021 -49.08 21.42 48.46
C ALA A 1021 -49.14 21.28 50.00
N HIS A 1022 -50.00 20.39 50.49
CA HIS A 1022 -50.11 20.05 51.92
C HIS A 1022 -50.25 18.54 52.10
N TYR A 1023 -49.94 18.06 53.30
CA TYR A 1023 -50.13 16.66 53.70
C TYR A 1023 -51.01 16.53 54.95
N SER A 1024 -51.64 15.36 55.06
CA SER A 1024 -52.23 14.84 56.30
C SER A 1024 -51.90 13.36 56.40
N LEU A 1025 -51.27 12.95 57.50
CA LEU A 1025 -50.85 11.58 57.78
C LEU A 1025 -51.84 10.90 58.71
N TYR A 1026 -52.26 9.67 58.41
CA TYR A 1026 -53.19 8.89 59.21
C TYR A 1026 -52.67 7.47 59.51
N ASP A 1027 -53.12 6.89 60.62
CA ASP A 1027 -52.99 5.44 60.83
C ASP A 1027 -54.07 4.66 60.05
N LEU A 1028 -53.98 3.32 60.04
CA LEU A 1028 -54.95 2.44 59.37
C LEU A 1028 -56.37 2.48 59.96
N SER A 1029 -56.57 3.08 61.14
CA SER A 1029 -57.92 3.31 61.70
C SER A 1029 -58.56 4.61 61.20
N GLY A 1030 -57.80 5.42 60.44
CA GLY A 1030 -58.22 6.73 59.95
C GLY A 1030 -58.00 7.87 60.95
N ARG A 1031 -57.27 7.63 62.04
CA ARG A 1031 -56.89 8.69 62.99
C ARG A 1031 -55.74 9.51 62.41
N MET A 1032 -55.91 10.82 62.38
CA MET A 1032 -54.85 11.75 61.95
C MET A 1032 -53.72 11.79 62.99
N LEU A 1033 -52.48 11.73 62.50
CA LEU A 1033 -51.25 11.68 63.27
C LEU A 1033 -50.45 12.98 63.16
N ASP A 1034 -50.43 13.57 61.96
CA ASP A 1034 -49.67 14.77 61.63
C ASP A 1034 -50.28 15.47 60.39
N GLU A 1035 -50.08 16.78 60.24
CA GLU A 1035 -50.48 17.55 59.05
C GLU A 1035 -49.61 18.80 58.87
N GLY A 1036 -49.44 19.26 57.63
CA GLY A 1036 -48.64 20.46 57.36
C GLY A 1036 -48.55 20.87 55.89
N GLU A 1037 -47.93 22.02 55.65
CA GLU A 1037 -47.59 22.48 54.31
C GLU A 1037 -46.30 21.81 53.80
N LEU A 1038 -46.20 21.66 52.48
CA LEU A 1038 -45.05 21.09 51.78
C LEU A 1038 -44.38 22.19 50.95
N LEU A 1039 -43.06 22.29 51.07
CA LEU A 1039 -42.23 23.15 50.24
C LEU A 1039 -42.25 22.65 48.80
N ASN A 1040 -42.61 23.54 47.87
CA ASN A 1040 -42.45 23.30 46.44
C ASN A 1040 -40.95 23.30 46.07
N ASN A 1041 -40.57 22.51 45.06
CA ASN A 1041 -39.17 22.32 44.63
C ASN A 1041 -38.26 21.99 45.82
N GLY A 1042 -38.62 20.93 46.57
CA GLY A 1042 -37.99 20.65 47.85
C GLY A 1042 -38.19 19.21 48.35
N ARG A 1043 -37.29 18.79 49.25
CA ARG A 1043 -37.37 17.54 50.00
C ARG A 1043 -38.09 17.75 51.32
N ASN A 1044 -39.37 17.38 51.37
CA ASN A 1044 -40.16 17.44 52.58
C ASN A 1044 -39.99 16.15 53.38
N THR A 1045 -39.77 16.28 54.69
CA THR A 1045 -39.55 15.16 55.61
C THR A 1045 -40.65 15.14 56.65
N ILE A 1046 -41.44 14.06 56.68
CA ILE A 1046 -42.53 13.85 57.63
C ILE A 1046 -42.09 12.71 58.55
N SER A 1047 -42.18 12.90 59.87
CA SER A 1047 -41.74 11.88 60.84
C SER A 1047 -42.84 10.85 61.05
N ALA A 1048 -42.54 9.56 60.92
CA ALA A 1048 -43.50 8.51 61.28
C ALA A 1048 -43.33 8.12 62.75
N PRO A 1049 -44.42 7.85 63.51
CA PRO A 1049 -44.34 7.52 64.92
C PRO A 1049 -43.79 6.11 65.25
N GLY A 1050 -43.38 5.34 64.23
CA GLY A 1050 -42.77 4.01 64.39
C GLY A 1050 -42.92 3.15 63.13
N LYS A 1051 -42.41 1.91 63.18
CA LYS A 1051 -42.59 0.92 62.10
C LYS A 1051 -44.07 0.53 61.99
N GLY A 1052 -44.61 0.59 60.77
CA GLY A 1052 -46.02 0.30 60.50
C GLY A 1052 -46.44 0.77 59.11
N VAL A 1053 -47.75 0.70 58.87
CA VAL A 1053 -48.38 1.17 57.63
C VAL A 1053 -49.21 2.41 57.93
N PHE A 1054 -49.04 3.45 57.12
CA PHE A 1054 -49.74 4.72 57.26
C PHE A 1054 -50.41 5.12 55.94
N LEU A 1055 -51.43 5.96 56.04
CA LEU A 1055 -52.08 6.59 54.90
C LEU A 1055 -51.63 8.05 54.84
N LEU A 1056 -50.82 8.39 53.86
CA LEU A 1056 -50.39 9.76 53.59
C LEU A 1056 -51.33 10.37 52.54
N LYS A 1057 -52.15 11.34 52.93
CA LYS A 1057 -52.94 12.12 52.00
C LYS A 1057 -52.16 13.36 51.58
N LEU A 1058 -52.04 13.59 50.27
CA LEU A 1058 -51.37 14.73 49.67
C LEU A 1058 -52.35 15.54 48.84
N GLY A 1059 -52.39 16.86 49.00
CA GLY A 1059 -53.41 17.72 48.39
C GLY A 1059 -52.91 19.10 47.94
N ARG A 1060 -53.69 19.71 47.05
CA ARG A 1060 -53.64 21.13 46.65
C ARG A 1060 -55.08 21.68 46.55
N GLU A 1061 -55.24 22.96 46.29
CA GLU A 1061 -56.56 23.63 46.20
C GLU A 1061 -57.56 22.98 45.22
N THR A 1062 -57.09 22.20 44.25
CA THR A 1062 -57.92 21.56 43.20
C THR A 1062 -58.01 20.02 43.28
N GLY A 1063 -57.47 19.37 44.32
CA GLY A 1063 -57.59 17.91 44.49
C GLY A 1063 -56.59 17.29 45.47
N SER A 1064 -56.78 16.01 45.78
CA SER A 1064 -55.90 15.23 46.68
C SER A 1064 -55.89 13.74 46.34
N SER A 1065 -54.77 13.05 46.55
CA SER A 1065 -54.69 11.57 46.54
C SER A 1065 -54.15 11.02 47.85
N THR A 1066 -54.44 9.74 48.11
CA THR A 1066 -53.97 9.00 49.28
C THR A 1066 -52.95 7.96 48.85
N TYR A 1067 -51.80 7.96 49.51
CA TYR A 1067 -50.69 7.04 49.34
C TYR A 1067 -50.63 6.11 50.56
N LYS A 1068 -50.54 4.81 50.32
CA LYS A 1068 -50.23 3.84 51.37
C LYS A 1068 -48.71 3.71 51.50
N VAL A 1069 -48.15 4.11 52.63
CA VAL A 1069 -46.70 4.01 52.92
C VAL A 1069 -46.44 2.98 54.02
N SER A 1070 -45.31 2.27 53.94
CA SER A 1070 -44.96 1.18 54.87
C SER A 1070 -43.48 1.23 55.23
N PHE A 1071 -43.17 0.93 56.49
CA PHE A 1071 -41.82 0.82 57.07
C PHE A 1071 -41.48 -0.62 57.51
#